data_AF-A0A8S2MGW8-F1
#
_entry.id   AF-A0A8S2MGW8-F1
#
_cell.length_a   1.000
_cell.length_b   1.000
_cell.length_c   1.000
_cell.angle_alpha   90.00
_cell.angle_beta   90.00
_cell.angle_gamma   90.00
#
_symmetry.space_group_name_H-M   'P 1'
#
loop_
_entity.id
_entity.type
_entity.pdbx_description
1 polymer ?
#
loop_
_entity_poly.entity_id
_entity_poly.type
_entity_poly.pdbx_seq_one_letter_code
_entity_poly.pdbx_strand_id
1 'polypeptide(L)'
;MAWACAMPEELSIVPKGLVCLANLDTRHQPVHRSIWELLDKERPSAQLRYRLVDIDEQYPHSKAKRATYEWYVPKGILKTNWMHKHLHLVPSLIVIFFELDWNDPLFKDKQNELRSQIEMVRTSLDGRAAVISIVLLQNKNSFPTVDDVYSSERDQMANTLCNYFDIQKRSLCVLPVLPQPDNLSAWIDRLEQTFIESSQNYYTNEIRLVKKHKETLNNITHQLLHIRHQFKVGFFSELRQDIPSAVKSYRNAYSYLTESARIHDTNILEMKMVAGFLTYKICRISFELSQPVEAINHFRRHADIFKSKIGPTDLVFEHKAWLSKQFQTFADLFTLCPLAIQTQHPGFYYQEAAYQSMARKQISQACNRIEQADVDPSEFLKGTEFYGQRPWRQHHQSMEITDAQKEREAIAALRDAESRINHSELIISLLVQAITHFKKHSSNRMKLYLMYNLAEEYVSSKNYDIALNHYNHIVQAYRSENWWLILEAVLPAALKCAYLSVDLPDWIRFTLEILNPNINLSSQLKNQTQINFENFLLKHILPPVESTISSKDEQWKALPEKQAIPIDADTLKGLLECKVYFTHEAVSVDSEIILQVALKNGFPLPIEFSQLLLNFNLKEYNTLVHVTDIAKLKFLPGEQRILSFNFAPKSDHVQRLLEITSVSLIYGSVDRTHIDFQWRTSLQTTPSFQQTFLTPKWRTKAGHVLWENLPMRRKINIIMRAAEVQLTVEHQLPALLYESYPIKIKITNCENVDIHSATLTCTCSSSDDTAPTADDSLLSYSIADTNTETTAHACSRKLYTITKAAEIDQDLYVRCNNNRPREITIRFSYERLNLHCMKEIVIQLSVVNPFSIQFQTMGMMMEPLASLRAQEPFILMIDTRCTSIIPITIVNSSFKPSQFVISDCAIESQIDNSK
;
A
#
# COMPACT_ATOMS: atom_id res chain seq x y z
N MET A 1 -20.77 23.88 -18.41
CA MET A 1 -20.84 23.70 -19.88
C MET A 1 -20.75 22.22 -20.23
N ALA A 2 -21.91 21.56 -20.35
CA ALA A 2 -22.02 20.15 -20.70
C ALA A 2 -22.18 19.92 -22.22
N TRP A 3 -22.56 20.94 -23.00
CA TRP A 3 -23.08 20.71 -24.36
C TRP A 3 -22.02 20.31 -25.40
N ALA A 4 -20.83 20.92 -25.38
CA ALA A 4 -19.74 20.60 -26.32
C ALA A 4 -18.95 19.32 -25.96
N CYS A 5 -19.34 18.63 -24.89
CA CYS A 5 -18.63 17.45 -24.36
C CYS A 5 -19.58 16.33 -23.91
N ALA A 6 -20.90 16.52 -24.03
CA ALA A 6 -21.89 15.52 -23.61
C ALA A 6 -21.85 14.32 -24.55
N MET A 7 -21.64 13.14 -23.97
CA MET A 7 -21.81 11.88 -24.66
C MET A 7 -23.30 11.51 -24.60
N PRO A 8 -23.96 11.25 -25.73
CA PRO A 8 -25.34 10.78 -25.74
C PRO A 8 -25.46 9.44 -25.01
N GLU A 9 -26.51 9.26 -24.21
CA GLU A 9 -26.75 8.01 -23.49
C GLU A 9 -26.85 6.83 -24.45
N GLU A 10 -27.45 7.06 -25.63
CA GLU A 10 -27.60 6.07 -26.69
C GLU A 10 -26.27 5.52 -27.21
N LEU A 11 -25.19 6.31 -27.09
CA LEU A 11 -23.87 5.88 -27.54
C LEU A 11 -23.20 4.98 -26.51
N SER A 12 -23.43 5.23 -25.21
CA SER A 12 -22.83 4.51 -24.09
C SER A 12 -23.44 3.12 -23.89
N ILE A 13 -24.70 2.93 -24.29
CA ILE A 13 -25.39 1.65 -24.21
C ILE A 13 -24.79 0.63 -25.21
N VAL A 14 -24.84 -0.65 -24.87
CA VAL A 14 -24.57 -1.76 -25.82
C VAL A 14 -25.81 -1.92 -26.71
N PRO A 15 -25.72 -1.58 -28.01
CA PRO A 15 -26.90 -1.58 -28.87
C PRO A 15 -27.35 -3.03 -29.13
N LYS A 16 -28.59 -3.34 -28.77
CA LYS A 16 -29.24 -4.64 -28.98
C LYS A 16 -30.44 -4.48 -29.92
N GLY A 17 -30.74 -5.52 -30.70
CA GLY A 17 -31.90 -5.51 -31.58
C GLY A 17 -33.20 -5.39 -30.80
N LEU A 18 -34.07 -4.46 -31.18
CA LEU A 18 -35.36 -4.24 -30.52
C LEU A 18 -36.42 -5.19 -31.09
N VAL A 19 -37.00 -6.01 -30.22
CA VAL A 19 -38.11 -6.92 -30.54
C VAL A 19 -39.34 -6.49 -29.76
N CYS A 20 -40.44 -6.22 -30.47
CA CYS A 20 -41.72 -5.90 -29.86
C CYS A 20 -42.56 -7.18 -29.73
N LEU A 21 -43.10 -7.43 -28.55
CA LEU A 21 -44.01 -8.54 -28.28
C LEU A 21 -45.43 -7.97 -28.12
N ALA A 22 -46.36 -8.47 -28.92
CA ALA A 22 -47.78 -8.09 -28.88
C ALA A 22 -48.65 -9.26 -28.42
N ASN A 23 -49.84 -8.95 -27.89
CA ASN A 23 -50.85 -9.92 -27.44
C ASN A 23 -50.46 -10.82 -26.25
N LEU A 24 -49.56 -10.36 -25.38
CA LEU A 24 -49.28 -11.04 -24.11
C LEU A 24 -50.01 -10.33 -22.96
N ASP A 25 -51.08 -10.95 -22.45
CA ASP A 25 -51.78 -10.46 -21.25
C ASP A 25 -51.05 -10.91 -19.96
N THR A 26 -50.15 -10.06 -19.48
CA THR A 26 -49.37 -10.29 -18.25
C THR A 26 -50.18 -10.11 -16.96
N ARG A 27 -51.42 -9.58 -17.03
CA ARG A 27 -52.25 -9.29 -15.85
C ARG A 27 -53.19 -10.43 -15.52
N HIS A 28 -53.82 -11.03 -16.52
CA HIS A 28 -54.85 -12.05 -16.31
C HIS A 28 -54.37 -13.49 -16.57
N GLN A 29 -53.32 -13.69 -17.38
CA GLN A 29 -52.85 -15.03 -17.74
C GLN A 29 -51.45 -15.35 -17.18
N PRO A 30 -51.32 -16.38 -16.31
CA PRO A 30 -50.04 -16.69 -15.66
C PRO A 30 -49.00 -17.23 -16.65
N VAL A 31 -49.43 -17.93 -17.71
CA VAL A 31 -48.52 -18.44 -18.76
C VAL A 31 -47.86 -17.30 -19.52
N HIS A 32 -48.64 -16.28 -19.91
CA HIS A 32 -48.11 -15.10 -20.61
C HIS A 32 -47.13 -14.32 -19.75
N ARG A 33 -47.43 -14.22 -18.44
CA ARG A 33 -46.50 -13.67 -17.47
C ARG A 33 -45.20 -14.48 -17.38
N SER A 34 -45.27 -15.82 -17.34
CA SER A 34 -44.07 -16.67 -17.33
C SER A 34 -43.26 -16.56 -18.62
N ILE A 35 -43.91 -16.46 -19.78
CA ILE A 35 -43.24 -16.24 -21.08
C ILE A 35 -42.51 -14.90 -21.08
N TRP A 36 -43.19 -13.82 -20.64
CA TRP A 36 -42.60 -12.51 -20.50
C TRP A 36 -41.41 -12.53 -19.54
N GLU A 37 -41.57 -13.09 -18.33
CA GLU A 37 -40.50 -13.18 -17.34
C GLU A 37 -39.30 -14.01 -17.83
N LEU A 38 -39.50 -15.00 -18.71
CA LEU A 38 -38.39 -15.80 -19.26
C LEU A 38 -37.62 -15.06 -20.37
N LEU A 39 -38.30 -14.23 -21.17
CA LEU A 39 -37.73 -13.41 -22.24
C LEU A 39 -37.13 -12.09 -21.72
N ASP A 40 -37.78 -11.44 -20.77
CA ASP A 40 -37.41 -10.15 -20.18
C ASP A 40 -36.37 -10.26 -19.08
N LYS A 41 -36.02 -11.48 -18.62
CA LYS A 41 -34.85 -11.67 -17.75
C LYS A 41 -33.68 -10.93 -18.40
N GLU A 42 -33.23 -9.85 -17.77
CA GLU A 42 -32.06 -9.08 -18.16
C GLU A 42 -30.80 -9.94 -17.97
N ARG A 43 -30.69 -11.00 -18.78
CA ARG A 43 -29.52 -11.86 -18.82
C ARG A 43 -28.41 -10.97 -19.41
N PRO A 44 -27.24 -10.87 -18.76
CA PRO A 44 -26.12 -10.11 -19.32
C PRO A 44 -25.73 -10.61 -20.73
N SER A 45 -26.03 -11.88 -21.05
CA SER A 45 -25.83 -12.51 -22.35
C SER A 45 -26.96 -12.32 -23.38
N ALA A 46 -28.08 -11.68 -23.03
CA ALA A 46 -29.21 -11.50 -23.95
C ALA A 46 -28.80 -10.61 -25.13
N GLN A 47 -28.98 -11.09 -26.36
CA GLN A 47 -28.57 -10.39 -27.59
C GLN A 47 -29.64 -9.42 -28.12
N LEU A 48 -30.86 -9.54 -27.59
CA LEU A 48 -32.03 -8.76 -27.98
C LEU A 48 -32.58 -7.97 -26.79
N ARG A 49 -33.35 -6.93 -27.11
CA ARG A 49 -34.14 -6.16 -26.15
C ARG A 49 -35.61 -6.34 -26.47
N TYR A 50 -36.38 -6.80 -25.49
CA TYR A 50 -37.81 -7.01 -25.65
C TYR A 50 -38.60 -5.80 -25.12
N ARG A 51 -39.75 -5.52 -25.75
CA ARG A 51 -40.72 -4.51 -25.29
C ARG A 51 -42.13 -5.02 -25.53
N LEU A 52 -42.97 -5.00 -24.50
CA LEU A 52 -44.41 -5.24 -24.65
C LEU A 52 -45.07 -4.03 -25.30
N VAL A 53 -45.89 -4.28 -26.32
CA VAL A 53 -46.54 -3.26 -27.12
C VAL A 53 -47.96 -3.72 -27.48
N ASP A 54 -48.90 -2.78 -27.51
CA ASP A 54 -50.27 -3.03 -27.99
C ASP A 54 -50.30 -3.13 -29.52
N ILE A 55 -51.29 -3.81 -30.10
CA ILE A 55 -51.33 -4.06 -31.56
C ILE A 55 -51.47 -2.75 -32.36
N ASP A 56 -52.06 -1.71 -31.76
CA ASP A 56 -52.36 -0.41 -32.35
C ASP A 56 -51.24 0.64 -32.19
N GLU A 57 -50.08 0.27 -31.64
CA GLU A 57 -48.95 1.19 -31.49
C GLU A 57 -48.50 1.78 -32.85
N GLN A 58 -48.31 3.09 -32.87
CA GLN A 58 -47.85 3.81 -34.06
C GLN A 58 -46.33 3.92 -34.11
N TYR A 59 -45.76 3.56 -35.27
CA TYR A 59 -44.32 3.64 -35.49
C TYR A 59 -43.93 4.88 -36.30
N PRO A 60 -42.71 5.43 -36.11
CA PRO A 60 -42.27 6.59 -36.87
C PRO A 60 -42.24 6.30 -38.37
N HIS A 61 -42.94 7.11 -39.18
CA HIS A 61 -42.99 6.96 -40.63
C HIS A 61 -41.61 6.95 -41.29
N SER A 62 -41.49 6.23 -42.40
CA SER A 62 -40.30 6.23 -43.25
C SER A 62 -40.25 7.53 -44.07
N LYS A 63 -39.09 8.18 -44.16
CA LYS A 63 -38.95 9.38 -45.00
C LYS A 63 -38.82 8.97 -46.46
N ALA A 64 -39.51 9.67 -47.36
CA ALA A 64 -39.39 9.46 -48.80
C ALA A 64 -37.91 9.57 -49.23
N LYS A 65 -37.45 8.60 -50.03
CA LYS A 65 -36.09 8.58 -50.58
C LYS A 65 -35.99 9.63 -51.70
N ARG A 66 -34.87 10.37 -51.74
CA ARG A 66 -34.60 11.33 -52.82
C ARG A 66 -34.17 10.57 -54.07
N ALA A 67 -34.65 11.02 -55.24
CA ALA A 67 -34.33 10.39 -56.53
C ALA A 67 -32.89 10.65 -56.96
N THR A 68 -32.34 11.85 -56.72
CA THR A 68 -30.96 12.23 -57.09
C THR A 68 -30.26 13.05 -55.99
N TYR A 69 -28.93 12.92 -55.94
CA TYR A 69 -28.07 13.55 -54.92
C TYR A 69 -27.00 14.48 -55.50
N GLU A 70 -26.97 14.66 -56.83
CA GLU A 70 -25.89 15.38 -57.54
C GLU A 70 -25.68 16.83 -57.03
N TRP A 71 -26.76 17.53 -56.71
CA TRP A 71 -26.74 18.92 -56.21
C TRP A 71 -27.00 19.04 -54.71
N TYR A 72 -26.94 17.92 -53.96
CA TYR A 72 -27.30 17.91 -52.56
C TYR A 72 -26.12 18.24 -51.65
N VAL A 73 -26.18 19.40 -50.99
CA VAL A 73 -25.25 19.75 -49.91
C VAL A 73 -25.74 19.13 -48.59
N PRO A 74 -24.95 18.26 -47.94
CA PRO A 74 -25.32 17.68 -46.66
C PRO A 74 -25.47 18.77 -45.58
N LYS A 75 -26.50 18.67 -44.74
CA LYS A 75 -26.75 19.65 -43.67
C LYS A 75 -25.88 19.46 -42.42
N GLY A 76 -25.30 18.26 -42.23
CA GLY A 76 -24.56 17.84 -41.03
C GLY A 76 -24.09 16.39 -41.15
N ILE A 77 -23.57 15.79 -40.08
CA ILE A 77 -23.05 14.40 -40.08
C ILE A 77 -24.03 13.45 -39.39
N LEU A 78 -24.28 13.57 -38.10
CA LEU A 78 -25.14 12.63 -37.35
C LEU A 78 -26.33 13.37 -36.73
N LYS A 79 -27.54 12.87 -37.00
CA LYS A 79 -28.77 13.44 -36.42
C LYS A 79 -28.96 12.98 -34.98
N THR A 80 -29.42 13.88 -34.12
CA THR A 80 -29.61 13.62 -32.69
C THR A 80 -30.60 12.49 -32.42
N ASN A 81 -31.74 12.49 -33.12
CA ASN A 81 -32.79 11.49 -32.97
C ASN A 81 -32.53 10.13 -33.65
N TRP A 82 -31.46 9.97 -34.44
CA TRP A 82 -31.31 8.77 -35.27
C TRP A 82 -30.98 7.52 -34.44
N MET A 83 -30.08 7.62 -33.46
CA MET A 83 -29.73 6.50 -32.59
C MET A 83 -30.91 6.08 -31.72
N HIS A 84 -31.54 7.04 -31.02
CA HIS A 84 -32.73 6.83 -30.19
C HIS A 84 -33.83 6.09 -30.96
N LYS A 85 -34.11 6.53 -32.19
CA LYS A 85 -35.10 5.92 -33.08
C LYS A 85 -34.85 4.43 -33.32
N HIS A 86 -33.61 4.01 -33.55
CA HIS A 86 -33.29 2.61 -33.87
C HIS A 86 -33.02 1.74 -32.64
N LEU A 87 -32.89 2.34 -31.45
CA LEU A 87 -32.77 1.63 -30.18
C LEU A 87 -34.13 1.39 -29.49
N HIS A 88 -35.05 2.35 -29.60
CA HIS A 88 -36.26 2.37 -28.75
C HIS A 88 -37.60 2.42 -29.51
N LEU A 89 -37.61 2.94 -30.74
CA LEU A 89 -38.85 3.22 -31.47
C LEU A 89 -39.10 2.27 -32.64
N VAL A 90 -38.07 1.88 -33.39
CA VAL A 90 -38.21 1.05 -34.59
C VAL A 90 -37.78 -0.38 -34.28
N PRO A 91 -38.71 -1.34 -34.20
CA PRO A 91 -38.36 -2.75 -33.98
C PRO A 91 -37.72 -3.37 -35.23
N SER A 92 -36.83 -4.33 -35.01
CA SER A 92 -36.37 -5.25 -36.07
C SER A 92 -37.37 -6.37 -36.32
N LEU A 93 -38.05 -6.80 -35.26
CA LEU A 93 -39.04 -7.88 -35.26
C LEU A 93 -40.24 -7.51 -34.40
N ILE A 94 -41.45 -7.75 -34.90
CA ILE A 94 -42.69 -7.74 -34.12
C ILE A 94 -43.18 -9.18 -34.01
N VAL A 95 -43.38 -9.66 -32.79
CA VAL A 95 -43.85 -11.00 -32.48
C VAL A 95 -45.27 -10.91 -31.94
N ILE A 96 -46.22 -11.52 -32.64
CA ILE A 96 -47.62 -11.59 -32.21
C ILE A 96 -47.85 -12.96 -31.57
N PHE A 97 -48.20 -12.98 -30.29
CA PHE A 97 -48.62 -14.20 -29.61
C PHE A 97 -50.12 -14.42 -29.83
N PHE A 98 -50.52 -15.63 -30.16
CA PHE A 98 -51.93 -15.91 -30.42
C PHE A 98 -52.29 -17.34 -30.00
N GLU A 99 -53.39 -17.49 -29.28
CA GLU A 99 -53.87 -18.79 -28.81
C GLU A 99 -54.67 -19.49 -29.91
N LEU A 100 -54.04 -20.48 -30.55
CA LEU A 100 -54.64 -21.25 -31.63
C LEU A 100 -54.21 -22.72 -31.57
N ASP A 101 -55.16 -23.56 -31.15
CA ASP A 101 -55.04 -25.01 -31.24
C ASP A 101 -55.47 -25.48 -32.64
N TRP A 102 -54.73 -26.45 -33.22
CA TRP A 102 -55.03 -26.98 -34.56
C TRP A 102 -56.41 -27.66 -34.67
N ASN A 103 -56.98 -28.09 -33.54
CA ASN A 103 -58.24 -28.81 -33.44
C ASN A 103 -59.40 -27.93 -32.91
N ASP A 104 -59.30 -26.60 -32.99
CA ASP A 104 -60.33 -25.68 -32.49
C ASP A 104 -61.55 -25.61 -33.44
N PRO A 105 -62.80 -25.80 -32.96
CA PRO A 105 -63.99 -25.65 -33.79
C PRO A 105 -64.17 -24.24 -34.39
N LEU A 106 -63.59 -23.20 -33.77
CA LEU A 106 -63.63 -21.80 -34.23
C LEU A 106 -62.36 -21.38 -35.00
N PHE A 107 -61.60 -22.35 -35.52
CA PHE A 107 -60.31 -22.10 -36.19
C PHE A 107 -60.38 -21.02 -37.28
N LYS A 108 -61.43 -21.03 -38.13
CA LYS A 108 -61.58 -20.07 -39.23
C LYS A 108 -61.82 -18.63 -38.75
N ASP A 109 -62.59 -18.45 -37.68
CA ASP A 109 -62.90 -17.12 -37.14
C ASP A 109 -61.67 -16.51 -36.44
N LYS A 110 -60.97 -17.32 -35.64
CA LYS A 110 -59.70 -16.96 -35.03
C LYS A 110 -58.60 -16.69 -36.07
N GLN A 111 -58.60 -17.42 -37.18
CA GLN A 111 -57.71 -17.17 -38.32
C GLN A 111 -57.99 -15.80 -38.99
N ASN A 112 -59.27 -15.40 -39.13
CA ASN A 112 -59.64 -14.09 -39.66
C ASN A 112 -59.28 -12.96 -38.69
N GLU A 113 -59.44 -13.17 -37.38
CA GLU A 113 -59.03 -12.22 -36.34
C GLU A 113 -57.53 -11.96 -36.39
N LEU A 114 -56.70 -13.01 -36.39
CA LEU A 114 -55.25 -12.90 -36.48
C LEU A 114 -54.82 -12.19 -37.77
N ARG A 115 -55.52 -12.44 -38.89
CA ARG A 115 -55.27 -11.73 -40.16
C ARG A 115 -55.51 -10.23 -40.03
N SER A 116 -56.63 -9.83 -39.41
CA SER A 116 -56.95 -8.41 -39.19
C SER A 116 -55.89 -7.72 -38.33
N GLN A 117 -55.42 -8.40 -37.27
CA GLN A 117 -54.33 -7.89 -36.42
C GLN A 117 -53.02 -7.72 -37.20
N ILE A 118 -52.67 -8.67 -38.07
CA ILE A 118 -51.47 -8.57 -38.92
C ILE A 118 -51.59 -7.42 -39.92
N GLU A 119 -52.75 -7.23 -40.55
CA GLU A 119 -52.99 -6.13 -41.49
C GLU A 119 -52.89 -4.76 -40.81
N MET A 120 -53.37 -4.65 -39.56
CA MET A 120 -53.23 -3.45 -38.73
C MET A 120 -51.75 -3.14 -38.44
N VAL A 121 -50.97 -4.14 -38.01
CA VAL A 121 -49.52 -3.98 -37.78
C VAL A 121 -48.76 -3.66 -39.08
N ARG A 122 -49.16 -4.23 -40.22
CA ARG A 122 -48.57 -3.90 -41.53
C ARG A 122 -48.81 -2.43 -41.90
N THR A 123 -50.00 -1.91 -41.62
CA THR A 123 -50.32 -0.51 -41.90
C THR A 123 -49.55 0.44 -41.00
N SER A 124 -49.36 0.10 -39.72
CA SER A 124 -48.53 0.91 -38.80
C SER A 124 -47.04 0.89 -39.16
N LEU A 125 -46.56 -0.19 -39.81
CA LEU A 125 -45.18 -0.35 -40.28
C LEU A 125 -44.91 0.17 -41.70
N ASP A 126 -45.85 0.88 -42.33
CA ASP A 126 -45.72 1.28 -43.73
C ASP A 126 -44.38 1.99 -44.06
N GLY A 127 -43.73 1.51 -45.11
CA GLY A 127 -42.39 1.95 -45.53
C GLY A 127 -41.21 1.43 -44.69
N ARG A 128 -41.42 0.47 -43.78
CA ARG A 128 -40.38 -0.23 -43.00
C ARG A 128 -40.27 -1.70 -43.40
N ALA A 129 -39.06 -2.25 -43.31
CA ALA A 129 -38.80 -3.66 -43.59
C ALA A 129 -38.82 -4.55 -42.32
N ALA A 130 -39.47 -4.09 -41.24
CA ALA A 130 -39.53 -4.84 -39.99
C ALA A 130 -40.24 -6.18 -40.22
N VAL A 131 -39.70 -7.24 -39.64
CA VAL A 131 -40.22 -8.60 -39.84
C VAL A 131 -41.37 -8.84 -38.86
N ILE A 132 -42.45 -9.45 -39.33
CA ILE A 132 -43.58 -9.88 -38.48
C ILE A 132 -43.45 -11.39 -38.28
N SER A 133 -43.42 -11.83 -37.03
CA SER A 133 -43.44 -13.24 -36.65
C SER A 133 -44.64 -13.56 -35.76
N ILE A 134 -45.15 -14.78 -35.88
CA ILE A 134 -46.32 -15.25 -35.16
C ILE A 134 -45.89 -16.41 -34.28
N VAL A 135 -46.26 -16.35 -33.00
CA VAL A 135 -46.09 -17.46 -32.05
C VAL A 135 -47.46 -18.00 -31.68
N LEU A 136 -47.76 -19.21 -32.14
CA LEU A 136 -48.99 -19.91 -31.80
C LEU A 136 -48.83 -20.61 -30.45
N LEU A 137 -49.66 -20.25 -29.49
CA LEU A 137 -49.73 -20.86 -28.16
C LEU A 137 -50.71 -22.03 -28.22
N GLN A 138 -50.24 -23.24 -27.88
CA GLN A 138 -51.04 -24.46 -27.95
C GLN A 138 -51.21 -25.07 -26.56
N ASN A 139 -52.45 -25.20 -26.11
CA ASN A 139 -52.79 -25.63 -24.75
C ASN A 139 -52.93 -27.16 -24.62
N LYS A 140 -53.03 -27.88 -25.75
CA LYS A 140 -53.15 -29.35 -25.78
C LYS A 140 -51.95 -29.96 -26.48
N ASN A 141 -51.37 -31.00 -25.88
CA ASN A 141 -50.39 -31.86 -26.55
C ASN A 141 -51.13 -32.71 -27.59
N SER A 142 -51.36 -32.18 -28.78
CA SER A 142 -51.45 -33.02 -29.97
C SER A 142 -50.00 -33.28 -30.38
N PHE A 143 -49.20 -34.16 -29.77
CA PHE A 143 -49.34 -35.60 -29.54
C PHE A 143 -48.11 -36.07 -28.71
N PRO A 144 -48.05 -37.32 -28.18
CA PRO A 144 -46.82 -37.89 -27.63
C PRO A 144 -45.79 -38.13 -28.75
N THR A 145 -44.52 -38.05 -28.39
CA THR A 145 -43.33 -38.35 -29.19
C THR A 145 -43.42 -39.62 -30.04
N VAL A 146 -42.82 -39.53 -31.23
CA VAL A 146 -42.45 -40.59 -32.20
C VAL A 146 -43.55 -40.95 -33.22
N ASP A 147 -43.56 -40.25 -34.37
CA ASP A 147 -43.76 -40.82 -35.71
C ASP A 147 -43.63 -39.72 -36.79
N ASP A 148 -42.79 -39.95 -37.80
CA ASP A 148 -42.46 -39.03 -38.91
C ASP A 148 -43.63 -38.71 -39.86
N VAL A 149 -44.82 -39.25 -39.62
CA VAL A 149 -46.00 -39.08 -40.49
C VAL A 149 -46.81 -37.83 -40.12
N TYR A 150 -46.97 -37.53 -38.83
CA TYR A 150 -47.74 -36.37 -38.33
C TYR A 150 -46.96 -35.04 -38.38
N SER A 151 -45.63 -35.10 -38.59
CA SER A 151 -44.82 -33.91 -38.87
C SER A 151 -45.18 -33.29 -40.23
N SER A 152 -45.58 -34.11 -41.21
CA SER A 152 -45.93 -33.68 -42.57
C SER A 152 -47.26 -32.91 -42.63
N GLU A 153 -48.28 -33.33 -41.88
CA GLU A 153 -49.57 -32.63 -41.78
C GLU A 153 -49.43 -31.29 -41.06
N ARG A 154 -48.62 -31.25 -39.98
CA ARG A 154 -48.27 -30.00 -39.28
C ARG A 154 -47.55 -29.02 -40.21
N ASP A 155 -46.61 -29.51 -41.01
CA ASP A 155 -45.89 -28.70 -41.99
C ASP A 155 -46.81 -28.20 -43.11
N GLN A 156 -47.76 -29.02 -43.56
CA GLN A 156 -48.78 -28.60 -44.53
C GLN A 156 -49.70 -27.52 -43.96
N MET A 157 -50.23 -27.70 -42.75
CA MET A 157 -51.10 -26.70 -42.10
C MET A 157 -50.35 -25.39 -41.79
N ALA A 158 -49.10 -25.49 -41.33
CA ALA A 158 -48.23 -24.34 -41.16
C ALA A 158 -48.02 -23.60 -42.50
N ASN A 159 -47.81 -24.32 -43.60
CA ASN A 159 -47.67 -23.73 -44.93
C ASN A 159 -48.98 -23.07 -45.41
N THR A 160 -50.14 -23.67 -45.13
CA THR A 160 -51.45 -23.07 -45.44
C THR A 160 -51.66 -21.75 -44.71
N LEU A 161 -51.33 -21.70 -43.40
CA LEU A 161 -51.39 -20.46 -42.62
C LEU A 161 -50.38 -19.43 -43.14
N CYS A 162 -49.14 -19.82 -43.42
CA CYS A 162 -48.12 -18.93 -43.97
C CYS A 162 -48.57 -18.30 -45.30
N ASN A 163 -49.16 -19.09 -46.20
CA ASN A 163 -49.70 -18.61 -47.46
C ASN A 163 -50.91 -17.69 -47.27
N TYR A 164 -51.76 -17.98 -46.27
CA TYR A 164 -52.94 -17.18 -45.97
C TYR A 164 -52.58 -15.81 -45.37
N PHE A 165 -51.54 -15.75 -44.53
CA PHE A 165 -51.06 -14.51 -43.90
C PHE A 165 -49.99 -13.78 -44.73
N ASP A 166 -49.47 -14.38 -45.81
CA ASP A 166 -48.33 -13.88 -46.60
C ASP A 166 -47.06 -13.68 -45.73
N ILE A 167 -46.71 -14.70 -44.96
CA ILE A 167 -45.57 -14.71 -44.02
C ILE A 167 -44.64 -15.88 -44.36
N GLN A 168 -43.34 -15.71 -44.12
CA GLN A 168 -42.36 -16.78 -44.35
C GLN A 168 -42.52 -17.91 -43.32
N LYS A 169 -42.33 -19.17 -43.73
CA LYS A 169 -42.40 -20.35 -42.83
C LYS A 169 -41.54 -20.20 -41.57
N ARG A 170 -40.39 -19.54 -41.67
CA ARG A 170 -39.46 -19.30 -40.54
C ARG A 170 -39.97 -18.29 -39.51
N SER A 171 -40.96 -17.48 -39.87
CA SER A 171 -41.57 -16.47 -39.00
C SER A 171 -42.81 -17.00 -38.28
N LEU A 172 -43.23 -18.24 -38.55
CA LEU A 172 -44.27 -18.94 -37.80
C LEU A 172 -43.62 -19.90 -36.81
N CYS A 173 -43.83 -19.65 -35.52
CA CYS A 173 -43.34 -20.47 -34.43
C CYS A 173 -44.51 -21.06 -33.64
N VAL A 174 -44.32 -22.25 -33.08
CA VAL A 174 -45.35 -22.92 -32.27
C VAL A 174 -44.77 -23.20 -30.90
N LEU A 175 -45.43 -22.68 -29.86
CA LEU A 175 -45.04 -22.84 -28.46
C LEU A 175 -46.06 -23.76 -27.76
N PRO A 176 -45.67 -24.99 -27.37
CA PRO A 176 -46.53 -25.85 -26.58
C PRO A 176 -46.58 -25.35 -25.12
N VAL A 177 -47.77 -24.99 -24.66
CA VAL A 177 -48.06 -24.59 -23.28
C VAL A 177 -48.64 -25.82 -22.56
N LEU A 178 -47.75 -26.62 -21.97
CA LEU A 178 -48.14 -27.83 -21.24
C LEU A 178 -48.36 -27.55 -19.74
N PRO A 179 -49.19 -28.35 -19.04
CA PRO A 179 -49.40 -28.22 -17.60
C PRO A 179 -48.17 -28.48 -16.73
N GLN A 180 -47.11 -29.13 -17.27
CA GLN A 180 -45.83 -29.33 -16.57
C GLN A 180 -44.79 -28.29 -17.02
N PRO A 181 -44.27 -27.44 -16.09
CA PRO A 181 -43.45 -26.27 -16.42
C PRO A 181 -41.98 -26.56 -16.79
N ASP A 182 -41.51 -27.81 -16.65
CA ASP A 182 -40.07 -28.13 -16.65
C ASP A 182 -39.35 -27.91 -17.99
N ASN A 183 -40.07 -27.81 -19.10
CA ASN A 183 -39.49 -27.64 -20.45
C ASN A 183 -39.77 -26.27 -21.11
N LEU A 184 -40.49 -25.36 -20.45
CA LEU A 184 -40.85 -24.05 -21.04
C LEU A 184 -39.60 -23.21 -21.37
N SER A 185 -38.58 -23.27 -20.52
CA SER A 185 -37.30 -22.58 -20.73
C SER A 185 -36.63 -23.00 -22.05
N ALA A 186 -36.54 -24.30 -22.32
CA ALA A 186 -35.90 -24.82 -23.53
C ALA A 186 -36.64 -24.43 -24.83
N TRP A 187 -37.98 -24.32 -24.77
CA TRP A 187 -38.76 -23.82 -25.91
C TRP A 187 -38.59 -22.32 -26.11
N ILE A 188 -38.55 -21.55 -25.02
CA ILE A 188 -38.28 -20.11 -25.07
C ILE A 188 -36.88 -19.83 -25.61
N ASP A 189 -35.86 -20.62 -25.24
CA ASP A 189 -34.51 -20.46 -25.77
C ASP A 189 -34.45 -20.73 -27.30
N ARG A 190 -35.23 -21.71 -27.81
CA ARG A 190 -35.38 -21.95 -29.27
C ARG A 190 -36.10 -20.80 -29.98
N LEU A 191 -37.14 -20.24 -29.36
CA LEU A 191 -37.84 -19.07 -29.87
C LEU A 191 -36.92 -17.86 -29.94
N GLU A 192 -36.18 -17.61 -28.85
CA GLU A 192 -35.19 -16.54 -28.78
C GLU A 192 -34.13 -16.69 -29.89
N GLN A 193 -33.64 -17.90 -30.15
CA GLN A 193 -32.69 -18.13 -31.25
C GLN A 193 -33.30 -17.78 -32.63
N THR A 194 -34.58 -18.10 -32.84
CA THR A 194 -35.31 -17.73 -34.07
C THR A 194 -35.51 -16.21 -34.18
N PHE A 195 -35.77 -15.53 -33.06
CA PHE A 195 -35.87 -14.08 -33.01
C PHE A 195 -34.52 -13.41 -33.30
N ILE A 196 -33.42 -13.96 -32.78
CA ILE A 196 -32.06 -13.49 -33.03
C ILE A 196 -31.76 -13.56 -34.53
N GLU A 197 -32.01 -14.70 -35.19
CA GLU A 197 -31.79 -14.85 -36.63
C GLU A 197 -32.61 -13.87 -37.47
N SER A 198 -33.89 -13.71 -37.12
CA SER A 198 -34.81 -12.78 -37.81
C SER A 198 -34.35 -11.32 -37.66
N SER A 199 -33.93 -10.93 -36.45
CA SER A 199 -33.37 -9.62 -36.15
C SER A 199 -32.05 -9.37 -36.91
N GLN A 200 -31.16 -10.36 -36.96
CA GLN A 200 -29.89 -10.28 -37.70
C GLN A 200 -30.10 -10.12 -39.21
N ASN A 201 -31.09 -10.80 -39.78
CA ASN A 201 -31.46 -10.68 -41.19
C ASN A 201 -31.99 -9.29 -41.53
N TYR A 202 -32.83 -8.71 -40.67
CA TYR A 202 -33.30 -7.33 -40.80
C TYR A 202 -32.12 -6.34 -40.88
N TYR A 203 -31.21 -6.39 -39.91
CA TYR A 203 -30.06 -5.48 -39.90
C TYR A 203 -29.09 -5.74 -41.06
N THR A 204 -28.96 -6.98 -41.53
CA THR A 204 -28.18 -7.29 -42.73
C THR A 204 -28.75 -6.61 -43.99
N ASN A 205 -30.08 -6.58 -44.14
CA ASN A 205 -30.73 -5.87 -45.24
C ASN A 205 -30.56 -4.36 -45.13
N GLU A 206 -30.74 -3.78 -43.94
CA GLU A 206 -30.49 -2.35 -43.70
C GLU A 206 -29.04 -1.96 -44.00
N ILE A 207 -28.05 -2.77 -43.60
CA ILE A 207 -26.64 -2.57 -43.93
C ILE A 207 -26.43 -2.56 -45.45
N ARG A 208 -27.02 -3.49 -46.19
CA ARG A 208 -26.93 -3.54 -47.66
C ARG A 208 -27.53 -2.29 -48.29
N LEU A 209 -28.68 -1.82 -47.82
CA LEU A 209 -29.32 -0.60 -48.32
C LEU A 209 -28.45 0.64 -48.10
N VAL A 210 -27.84 0.78 -46.92
CA VAL A 210 -26.94 1.90 -46.62
C VAL A 210 -25.67 1.84 -47.48
N LYS A 211 -25.09 0.65 -47.69
CA LYS A 211 -23.91 0.46 -48.56
C LYS A 211 -24.21 0.80 -50.01
N LYS A 212 -25.32 0.29 -50.57
CA LYS A 212 -25.77 0.62 -51.93
C LYS A 212 -25.95 2.12 -52.10
N HIS A 213 -26.54 2.80 -51.10
CA HIS A 213 -26.67 4.25 -51.16
C HIS A 213 -25.32 4.97 -51.11
N LYS A 214 -24.37 4.50 -50.28
CA LYS A 214 -23.01 5.08 -50.23
C LYS A 214 -22.31 5.05 -51.59
N GLU A 215 -22.46 3.95 -52.35
CA GLU A 215 -21.84 3.78 -53.67
C GLU A 215 -22.37 4.79 -54.70
N THR A 216 -23.60 5.29 -54.54
CA THR A 216 -24.18 6.32 -55.41
C THR A 216 -23.69 7.74 -55.14
N LEU A 217 -22.84 7.95 -54.12
CA LEU A 217 -22.39 9.29 -53.70
C LEU A 217 -21.02 9.65 -54.28
N ASN A 218 -20.88 10.90 -54.72
CA ASN A 218 -19.58 11.48 -55.08
C ASN A 218 -18.64 11.61 -53.85
N ASN A 219 -17.40 11.17 -53.99
CA ASN A 219 -16.37 11.17 -52.94
C ASN A 219 -15.92 12.57 -52.52
N ILE A 220 -16.00 13.57 -53.39
CA ILE A 220 -15.51 14.93 -53.12
C ILE A 220 -16.60 15.79 -52.47
N THR A 221 -17.83 15.78 -53.00
CA THR A 221 -18.91 16.66 -52.52
C THR A 221 -19.65 16.11 -51.31
N HIS A 222 -19.71 14.77 -51.16
CA HIS A 222 -20.52 14.11 -50.14
C HIS A 222 -19.70 13.46 -49.01
N GLN A 223 -18.54 14.02 -48.68
CA GLN A 223 -17.64 13.52 -47.63
C GLN A 223 -18.36 13.26 -46.30
N LEU A 224 -19.22 14.18 -45.86
CA LEU A 224 -19.99 14.04 -44.61
C LEU A 224 -21.02 12.91 -44.65
N LEU A 225 -21.58 12.62 -45.83
CA LEU A 225 -22.48 11.48 -46.01
C LEU A 225 -21.72 10.16 -45.99
N HIS A 226 -20.48 10.12 -46.49
CA HIS A 226 -19.62 8.93 -46.37
C HIS A 226 -19.34 8.59 -44.91
N ILE A 227 -19.00 9.59 -44.08
CA ILE A 227 -18.81 9.42 -42.63
C ILE A 227 -20.10 8.92 -41.98
N ARG A 228 -21.23 9.59 -42.26
CA ARG A 228 -22.56 9.20 -41.74
C ARG A 228 -22.91 7.76 -42.10
N HIS A 229 -22.73 7.36 -43.37
CA HIS A 229 -23.11 6.03 -43.82
C HIS A 229 -22.21 4.94 -43.23
N GLN A 230 -20.89 5.19 -43.10
CA GLN A 230 -20.01 4.25 -42.41
C GLN A 230 -20.35 4.13 -40.93
N PHE A 231 -20.68 5.23 -40.24
CA PHE A 231 -21.17 5.17 -38.86
C PHE A 231 -22.44 4.32 -38.74
N LYS A 232 -23.42 4.52 -39.63
CA LYS A 232 -24.66 3.73 -39.65
C LYS A 232 -24.41 2.25 -39.90
N VAL A 233 -23.52 1.90 -40.82
CA VAL A 233 -23.13 0.49 -41.08
C VAL A 233 -22.47 -0.11 -39.84
N GLY A 234 -21.61 0.64 -39.16
CA GLY A 234 -21.01 0.24 -37.89
C GLY A 234 -22.08 -0.03 -36.82
N PHE A 235 -23.00 0.91 -36.63
CA PHE A 235 -24.05 0.83 -35.60
C PHE A 235 -25.03 -0.32 -35.86
N PHE A 236 -25.46 -0.52 -37.11
CA PHE A 236 -26.27 -1.68 -37.46
C PHE A 236 -25.51 -3.01 -37.34
N SER A 237 -24.18 -3.00 -37.52
CA SER A 237 -23.37 -4.19 -37.29
C SER A 237 -23.27 -4.52 -35.79
N GLU A 238 -23.20 -3.52 -34.91
CA GLU A 238 -23.31 -3.75 -33.46
C GLU A 238 -24.70 -4.29 -33.08
N LEU A 239 -25.80 -3.73 -33.61
CA LEU A 239 -27.17 -4.23 -33.39
C LEU A 239 -27.34 -5.69 -33.85
N ARG A 240 -26.63 -6.08 -34.91
CA ARG A 240 -26.55 -7.45 -35.43
C ARG A 240 -25.63 -8.36 -34.61
N GLN A 241 -24.88 -7.84 -33.64
CA GLN A 241 -23.83 -8.54 -32.89
C GLN A 241 -22.62 -8.98 -33.74
N ASP A 242 -22.38 -8.35 -34.90
CA ASP A 242 -21.15 -8.53 -35.69
C ASP A 242 -20.12 -7.46 -35.31
N ILE A 243 -19.47 -7.70 -34.18
CA ILE A 243 -18.52 -6.80 -33.54
C ILE A 243 -17.28 -6.49 -34.43
N PRO A 244 -16.64 -7.46 -35.11
CA PRO A 244 -15.49 -7.17 -35.98
C PRO A 244 -15.85 -6.26 -37.17
N SER A 245 -16.98 -6.50 -37.82
CA SER A 245 -17.44 -5.63 -38.92
C SER A 245 -17.80 -4.23 -38.45
N ALA A 246 -18.38 -4.11 -37.25
CA ALA A 246 -18.66 -2.82 -36.62
C ALA A 246 -17.39 -1.98 -36.45
N VAL A 247 -16.34 -2.54 -35.83
CA VAL A 247 -15.05 -1.84 -35.64
C VAL A 247 -14.45 -1.40 -36.96
N LYS A 248 -14.45 -2.28 -37.98
CA LYS A 248 -13.93 -1.96 -39.31
C LYS A 248 -14.66 -0.76 -39.91
N SER A 249 -15.99 -0.74 -39.84
CA SER A 249 -16.78 0.38 -40.34
C SER A 249 -16.57 1.68 -39.55
N TYR A 250 -16.40 1.61 -38.24
CA TYR A 250 -16.05 2.79 -37.43
C TYR A 250 -14.66 3.32 -37.74
N ARG A 251 -13.66 2.45 -37.89
CA ARG A 251 -12.31 2.84 -38.32
C ARG A 251 -12.33 3.51 -39.69
N ASN A 252 -13.09 2.97 -40.65
CA ASN A 252 -13.25 3.60 -41.95
C ASN A 252 -13.93 4.98 -41.85
N ALA A 253 -14.99 5.10 -41.04
CA ALA A 253 -15.64 6.39 -40.79
C ALA A 253 -14.66 7.41 -40.21
N TYR A 254 -13.80 6.97 -39.28
CA TYR A 254 -12.76 7.79 -38.66
C TYR A 254 -11.71 8.24 -39.67
N SER A 255 -11.18 7.33 -40.50
CA SER A 255 -10.24 7.67 -41.57
C SER A 255 -10.84 8.66 -42.56
N TYR A 256 -12.10 8.49 -42.99
CA TYR A 256 -12.76 9.49 -43.84
C TYR A 256 -12.88 10.86 -43.14
N LEU A 257 -13.12 10.88 -41.83
CA LEU A 257 -13.20 12.11 -41.04
C LEU A 257 -11.86 12.83 -40.94
N THR A 258 -10.76 12.10 -40.72
CA THR A 258 -9.43 12.72 -40.52
C THR A 258 -8.68 13.02 -41.82
N GLU A 259 -8.80 12.15 -42.83
CA GLU A 259 -7.99 12.24 -44.06
C GLU A 259 -8.75 12.90 -45.21
N SER A 260 -10.05 12.60 -45.34
CA SER A 260 -10.83 13.05 -46.50
C SER A 260 -11.63 14.32 -46.23
N ALA A 261 -12.15 14.51 -45.03
CA ALA A 261 -13.02 15.64 -44.71
C ALA A 261 -12.24 16.93 -44.43
N ARG A 262 -12.70 18.02 -45.05
CA ARG A 262 -12.12 19.35 -44.82
C ARG A 262 -12.60 19.92 -43.48
N ILE A 263 -11.67 20.01 -42.52
CA ILE A 263 -11.91 20.62 -41.20
C ILE A 263 -11.62 22.12 -41.29
N HIS A 264 -12.63 22.93 -41.00
CA HIS A 264 -12.57 24.40 -40.92
C HIS A 264 -13.00 24.84 -39.53
N ASP A 265 -12.66 26.06 -39.13
CA ASP A 265 -13.06 26.60 -37.83
C ASP A 265 -14.58 26.65 -37.63
N THR A 266 -15.35 26.71 -38.72
CA THR A 266 -16.82 26.72 -38.68
C THR A 266 -17.45 25.37 -38.35
N ASN A 267 -16.85 24.27 -38.81
CA ASN A 267 -17.38 22.90 -38.65
C ASN A 267 -16.59 22.06 -37.63
N ILE A 268 -15.51 22.60 -37.06
CA ILE A 268 -14.58 21.86 -36.20
C ILE A 268 -15.25 21.21 -34.99
N LEU A 269 -16.28 21.83 -34.41
CA LEU A 269 -17.00 21.28 -33.27
C LEU A 269 -17.79 20.02 -33.64
N GLU A 270 -18.53 20.06 -34.75
CA GLU A 270 -19.26 18.90 -35.29
C GLU A 270 -18.28 17.77 -35.61
N MET A 271 -17.15 18.10 -36.24
CA MET A 271 -16.09 17.13 -36.55
C MET A 271 -15.49 16.50 -35.30
N LYS A 272 -15.15 17.30 -34.27
CA LYS A 272 -14.61 16.83 -32.99
C LYS A 272 -15.60 15.94 -32.24
N MET A 273 -16.87 16.32 -32.19
CA MET A 273 -17.91 15.52 -31.51
C MET A 273 -18.07 14.15 -32.17
N VAL A 274 -18.21 14.11 -33.50
CA VAL A 274 -18.33 12.83 -34.22
C VAL A 274 -17.05 12.00 -34.15
N ALA A 275 -15.87 12.64 -34.20
CA ALA A 275 -14.60 11.95 -34.00
C ALA A 275 -14.51 11.32 -32.61
N GLY A 276 -14.91 12.04 -31.57
CA GLY A 276 -14.98 11.52 -30.20
C GLY A 276 -15.96 10.34 -30.09
N PHE A 277 -17.11 10.39 -30.75
CA PHE A 277 -18.06 9.27 -30.76
C PHE A 277 -17.49 8.02 -31.44
N LEU A 278 -16.82 8.21 -32.58
CA LEU A 278 -16.16 7.12 -33.31
C LEU A 278 -15.03 6.51 -32.48
N THR A 279 -14.17 7.35 -31.90
CA THR A 279 -13.07 6.90 -31.05
C THR A 279 -13.57 6.17 -29.81
N TYR A 280 -14.62 6.67 -29.15
CA TYR A 280 -15.28 5.97 -28.04
C TYR A 280 -15.72 4.56 -28.43
N LYS A 281 -16.45 4.42 -29.56
CA LYS A 281 -16.91 3.12 -30.06
C LYS A 281 -15.77 2.19 -30.43
N ILE A 282 -14.73 2.70 -31.11
CA ILE A 282 -13.54 1.92 -31.47
C ILE A 282 -12.83 1.42 -30.21
N CYS A 283 -12.55 2.30 -29.25
CA CYS A 283 -11.84 1.94 -28.03
C CYS A 283 -12.66 0.97 -27.16
N ARG A 284 -13.97 1.23 -26.95
CA ARG A 284 -14.86 0.34 -26.18
C ARG A 284 -14.84 -1.07 -26.75
N ILE A 285 -15.09 -1.20 -28.05
CA ILE A 285 -15.13 -2.51 -28.70
C ILE A 285 -13.73 -3.16 -28.71
N SER A 286 -12.66 -2.40 -28.92
CA SER A 286 -11.30 -2.95 -28.83
C SER A 286 -10.98 -3.49 -27.43
N PHE A 287 -11.49 -2.88 -26.36
CA PHE A 287 -11.38 -3.44 -25.01
C PHE A 287 -12.25 -4.70 -24.82
N GLU A 288 -13.47 -4.74 -25.36
CA GLU A 288 -14.32 -5.94 -25.38
C GLU A 288 -13.64 -7.12 -26.10
N LEU A 289 -12.96 -6.85 -27.21
CA LEU A 289 -12.18 -7.83 -27.98
C LEU A 289 -10.84 -8.19 -27.32
N SER A 290 -10.55 -7.71 -26.10
CA SER A 290 -9.28 -7.92 -25.40
C SER A 290 -8.05 -7.44 -26.18
N GLN A 291 -8.18 -6.36 -26.96
CA GLN A 291 -7.12 -5.71 -27.73
C GLN A 291 -6.77 -4.31 -27.19
N PRO A 292 -6.21 -4.19 -25.97
CA PRO A 292 -5.95 -2.89 -25.34
C PRO A 292 -4.88 -2.07 -26.08
N VAL A 293 -3.89 -2.71 -26.70
CA VAL A 293 -2.82 -2.02 -27.44
C VAL A 293 -3.37 -1.26 -28.64
N GLU A 294 -4.32 -1.86 -29.37
CA GLU A 294 -5.00 -1.22 -30.49
C GLU A 294 -5.83 -0.02 -30.01
N ALA A 295 -6.56 -0.16 -28.90
CA ALA A 295 -7.34 0.93 -28.31
C ALA A 295 -6.43 2.11 -27.90
N ILE A 296 -5.32 1.82 -27.23
CA ILE A 296 -4.32 2.81 -26.78
C ILE A 296 -3.69 3.53 -27.98
N ASN A 297 -3.25 2.79 -28.99
CA ASN A 297 -2.62 3.36 -30.19
C ASN A 297 -3.61 4.22 -30.98
N HIS A 298 -4.85 3.77 -31.13
CA HIS A 298 -5.90 4.56 -31.77
C HIS A 298 -6.15 5.87 -31.01
N PHE A 299 -6.30 5.81 -29.69
CA PHE A 299 -6.56 6.99 -28.87
C PHE A 299 -5.37 7.97 -28.84
N ARG A 300 -4.13 7.49 -28.79
CA ARG A 300 -2.93 8.35 -28.89
C ARG A 300 -2.91 9.12 -30.21
N ARG A 301 -3.11 8.43 -31.34
CA ARG A 301 -3.21 9.08 -32.66
C ARG A 301 -4.35 10.10 -32.71
N HIS A 302 -5.50 9.76 -32.12
CA HIS A 302 -6.63 10.67 -32.01
C HIS A 302 -6.26 11.95 -31.25
N ALA A 303 -5.67 11.80 -30.06
CA ALA A 303 -5.23 12.92 -29.25
C ALA A 303 -4.21 13.79 -29.99
N ASP A 304 -3.22 13.19 -30.67
CA ASP A 304 -2.18 13.94 -31.36
C ASP A 304 -2.70 14.75 -32.56
N ILE A 305 -3.64 14.20 -33.34
CA ILE A 305 -4.31 14.93 -34.42
C ILE A 305 -5.07 16.13 -33.87
N PHE A 306 -5.94 15.89 -32.87
CA PHE A 306 -6.86 16.93 -32.39
C PHE A 306 -6.25 17.92 -31.40
N LYS A 307 -5.10 17.62 -30.78
CA LYS A 307 -4.31 18.60 -29.98
C LYS A 307 -3.93 19.84 -30.78
N SER A 308 -3.62 19.67 -32.08
CA SER A 308 -3.26 20.78 -32.97
C SER A 308 -4.46 21.53 -33.53
N LYS A 309 -5.66 20.92 -33.51
CA LYS A 309 -6.88 21.46 -34.10
C LYS A 309 -7.70 22.18 -33.05
N ILE A 310 -7.25 23.36 -32.62
CA ILE A 310 -7.87 24.11 -31.53
C ILE A 310 -9.23 24.69 -31.97
N GLY A 311 -9.30 25.30 -33.15
CA GLY A 311 -10.49 25.99 -33.66
C GLY A 311 -10.45 27.49 -33.36
N PRO A 312 -11.63 28.16 -33.31
CA PRO A 312 -11.72 29.60 -33.05
C PRO A 312 -11.00 30.02 -31.77
N THR A 313 -10.24 31.12 -31.85
CA THR A 313 -9.44 31.68 -30.73
C THR A 313 -10.30 32.10 -29.54
N ASP A 314 -11.55 32.49 -29.78
CA ASP A 314 -12.47 32.90 -28.72
C ASP A 314 -13.03 31.72 -27.91
N LEU A 315 -12.89 30.48 -28.42
CA LEU A 315 -13.51 29.27 -27.86
C LEU A 315 -12.48 28.18 -27.53
N VAL A 316 -11.23 28.57 -27.25
CA VAL A 316 -10.14 27.64 -26.88
C VAL A 316 -10.49 26.86 -25.61
N PHE A 317 -11.24 27.45 -24.68
CA PHE A 317 -11.71 26.75 -23.48
C PHE A 317 -12.62 25.56 -23.80
N GLU A 318 -13.44 25.62 -24.86
CA GLU A 318 -14.28 24.49 -25.32
C GLU A 318 -13.41 23.35 -25.85
N HIS A 319 -12.32 23.68 -26.56
CA HIS A 319 -11.38 22.67 -27.03
C HIS A 319 -10.71 21.95 -25.86
N LYS A 320 -10.27 22.69 -24.83
CA LYS A 320 -9.68 22.09 -23.62
C LYS A 320 -10.71 21.27 -22.83
N ALA A 321 -11.95 21.74 -22.75
CA ALA A 321 -13.06 20.99 -22.15
C ALA A 321 -13.30 19.66 -22.86
N TRP A 322 -13.40 19.69 -24.19
CA TRP A 322 -13.61 18.51 -25.01
C TRP A 322 -12.45 17.52 -24.87
N LEU A 323 -11.21 18.01 -24.94
CA LEU A 323 -10.02 17.16 -24.85
C LEU A 323 -9.93 16.50 -23.45
N SER A 324 -10.17 17.26 -22.39
CA SER A 324 -10.26 16.73 -21.02
C SER A 324 -11.30 15.59 -20.93
N LYS A 325 -12.49 15.80 -21.50
CA LYS A 325 -13.55 14.79 -21.50
C LYS A 325 -13.19 13.55 -22.32
N GLN A 326 -12.50 13.69 -23.45
CA GLN A 326 -12.02 12.55 -24.24
C GLN A 326 -11.04 11.69 -23.43
N PHE A 327 -10.06 12.32 -22.76
CA PHE A 327 -9.11 11.64 -21.88
C PHE A 327 -9.81 10.95 -20.71
N GLN A 328 -10.76 11.63 -20.05
CA GLN A 328 -11.55 11.05 -18.97
C GLN A 328 -12.35 9.82 -19.46
N THR A 329 -13.08 9.95 -20.57
CA THR A 329 -13.94 8.87 -21.07
C THR A 329 -13.11 7.66 -21.52
N PHE A 330 -11.95 7.89 -22.12
CA PHE A 330 -11.02 6.79 -22.44
C PHE A 330 -10.47 6.13 -21.18
N ALA A 331 -10.13 6.91 -20.15
CA ALA A 331 -9.69 6.39 -18.86
C ALA A 331 -10.79 5.51 -18.23
N ASP A 332 -12.03 6.00 -18.19
CA ASP A 332 -13.21 5.27 -17.69
C ASP A 332 -13.36 3.92 -18.42
N LEU A 333 -13.29 3.92 -19.76
CA LEU A 333 -13.31 2.67 -20.55
C LEU A 333 -12.15 1.74 -20.20
N PHE A 334 -10.95 2.28 -20.00
CA PHE A 334 -9.78 1.48 -19.67
C PHE A 334 -9.86 0.90 -18.24
N THR A 335 -10.56 1.55 -17.30
CA THR A 335 -10.77 0.98 -15.96
C THR A 335 -11.56 -0.33 -15.97
N LEU A 336 -12.42 -0.52 -16.97
CA LEU A 336 -13.22 -1.74 -17.15
C LEU A 336 -12.37 -2.93 -17.64
N CYS A 337 -11.13 -2.69 -18.10
CA CYS A 337 -10.24 -3.72 -18.61
C CYS A 337 -9.27 -4.23 -17.52
N PRO A 338 -9.12 -5.56 -17.34
CA PRO A 338 -8.26 -6.12 -16.30
C PRO A 338 -6.75 -6.06 -16.64
N LEU A 339 -6.36 -5.71 -17.87
CA LEU A 339 -4.97 -5.77 -18.37
C LEU A 339 -4.08 -4.54 -18.04
N ALA A 340 -4.40 -3.74 -17.03
CA ALA A 340 -3.62 -2.56 -16.70
C ALA A 340 -2.25 -2.92 -16.07
N ILE A 341 -1.16 -2.51 -16.73
CA ILE A 341 0.23 -2.70 -16.25
C ILE A 341 0.73 -1.37 -15.66
N GLN A 342 1.74 -1.42 -14.79
CA GLN A 342 2.31 -0.22 -14.15
C GLN A 342 2.70 0.90 -15.13
N THR A 343 3.14 0.57 -16.35
CA THR A 343 3.54 1.55 -17.39
C THR A 343 2.38 2.02 -18.27
N GLN A 344 1.23 1.33 -18.23
CA GLN A 344 0.06 1.61 -19.05
C GLN A 344 -1.20 1.29 -18.25
N HIS A 345 -1.73 2.31 -17.59
CA HIS A 345 -2.93 2.22 -16.77
C HIS A 345 -3.80 3.48 -16.87
N PRO A 346 -5.08 3.43 -16.45
CA PRO A 346 -6.02 4.54 -16.57
C PRO A 346 -5.54 5.86 -15.92
N GLY A 347 -4.79 5.78 -14.82
CA GLY A 347 -4.26 6.95 -14.11
C GLY A 347 -3.52 7.98 -14.98
N PHE A 348 -2.78 7.55 -16.01
CA PHE A 348 -2.11 8.49 -16.94
C PHE A 348 -3.10 9.33 -17.74
N TYR A 349 -4.23 8.74 -18.14
CA TYR A 349 -5.25 9.42 -18.91
C TYR A 349 -6.09 10.36 -18.04
N TYR A 350 -6.36 9.99 -16.78
CA TYR A 350 -6.95 10.93 -15.80
C TYR A 350 -6.01 12.10 -15.48
N GLN A 351 -4.70 11.86 -15.38
CA GLN A 351 -3.71 12.92 -15.23
C GLN A 351 -3.74 13.90 -16.41
N GLU A 352 -3.71 13.39 -17.65
CA GLU A 352 -3.81 14.24 -18.83
C GLU A 352 -5.15 15.00 -18.89
N ALA A 353 -6.26 14.36 -18.51
CA ALA A 353 -7.55 15.02 -18.39
C ALA A 353 -7.51 16.19 -17.40
N ALA A 354 -6.90 15.98 -16.22
CA ALA A 354 -6.71 17.02 -15.21
C ALA A 354 -5.89 18.19 -15.76
N TYR A 355 -4.78 17.94 -16.48
CA TYR A 355 -3.97 19.00 -17.09
C TYR A 355 -4.72 19.82 -18.13
N GLN A 356 -5.54 19.19 -18.97
CA GLN A 356 -6.38 19.94 -19.90
C GLN A 356 -7.44 20.78 -19.17
N SER A 357 -7.98 20.28 -18.05
CA SER A 357 -8.89 21.05 -17.19
C SER A 357 -8.20 22.23 -16.48
N MET A 358 -6.95 22.06 -16.03
CA MET A 358 -6.13 23.15 -15.47
C MET A 358 -5.85 24.23 -16.52
N ALA A 359 -5.50 23.82 -17.75
CA ALA A 359 -5.33 24.76 -18.85
C ALA A 359 -6.64 25.50 -19.20
N ARG A 360 -7.79 24.80 -19.17
CA ARG A 360 -9.12 25.40 -19.36
C ARG A 360 -9.41 26.48 -18.33
N LYS A 361 -9.10 26.22 -17.05
CA LYS A 361 -9.23 27.19 -15.95
C LYS A 361 -8.40 28.45 -16.19
N GLN A 362 -7.12 28.29 -16.58
CA GLN A 362 -6.24 29.43 -16.89
C GLN A 362 -6.76 30.29 -18.06
N ILE A 363 -7.28 29.64 -19.11
CA ILE A 363 -7.87 30.35 -20.26
C ILE A 363 -9.14 31.10 -19.84
N SER A 364 -10.04 30.47 -19.07
CA SER A 364 -11.25 31.12 -18.57
C SER A 364 -10.92 32.34 -17.71
N GLN A 365 -9.93 32.24 -16.81
CA GLN A 365 -9.48 33.36 -15.98
C GLN A 365 -8.89 34.51 -16.80
N ALA A 366 -8.16 34.21 -17.88
CA ALA A 366 -7.67 35.24 -18.81
C ALA A 366 -8.81 35.91 -19.60
N CYS A 367 -9.89 35.16 -19.88
CA CYS A 367 -11.05 35.62 -20.66
C CYS A 367 -12.09 36.39 -19.85
N ASN A 368 -12.12 36.28 -18.51
CA ASN A 368 -13.12 36.91 -17.61
C ASN A 368 -13.00 38.45 -17.48
N ARG A 369 -12.17 39.11 -18.31
CA ARG A 369 -11.97 40.58 -18.31
C ARG A 369 -12.92 41.34 -19.24
N ILE A 370 -13.97 40.71 -19.79
CA ILE A 370 -14.86 41.30 -20.80
C ILE A 370 -16.33 41.21 -20.34
N GLU A 371 -17.11 42.21 -20.72
CA GLU A 371 -18.51 42.53 -20.38
C GLU A 371 -19.46 41.32 -20.31
N GLN A 372 -20.36 41.35 -19.32
CA GLN A 372 -21.44 40.39 -19.14
C GLN A 372 -22.41 40.47 -20.32
N ALA A 373 -22.83 39.32 -20.85
CA ALA A 373 -23.81 39.26 -21.92
C ALA A 373 -25.24 39.39 -21.34
N ASP A 374 -26.09 40.23 -21.95
CA ASP A 374 -27.49 40.42 -21.57
C ASP A 374 -28.41 39.24 -21.95
N VAL A 375 -27.92 38.28 -22.75
CA VAL A 375 -28.74 37.18 -23.31
C VAL A 375 -28.47 35.86 -22.60
N ASP A 376 -29.55 35.15 -22.24
CA ASP A 376 -29.48 33.85 -21.57
C ASP A 376 -28.80 32.77 -22.44
N PRO A 377 -27.69 32.14 -21.97
CA PRO A 377 -26.99 31.11 -22.74
C PRO A 377 -27.86 29.89 -23.07
N SER A 378 -28.91 29.62 -22.31
CA SER A 378 -29.80 28.47 -22.52
C SER A 378 -30.65 28.54 -23.79
N GLU A 379 -30.92 29.74 -24.30
CA GLU A 379 -31.66 29.94 -25.54
C GLU A 379 -30.86 29.42 -26.74
N PHE A 380 -29.53 29.53 -26.67
CA PHE A 380 -28.60 29.04 -27.68
C PHE A 380 -28.19 27.57 -27.51
N LEU A 381 -28.77 26.82 -26.57
CA LEU A 381 -28.34 25.46 -26.21
C LEU A 381 -29.38 24.36 -26.49
N LYS A 382 -30.64 24.72 -26.81
CA LYS A 382 -31.70 23.74 -27.10
C LYS A 382 -31.95 23.63 -28.62
N GLY A 383 -32.19 22.41 -29.10
CA GLY A 383 -32.79 22.18 -30.43
C GLY A 383 -31.84 21.97 -31.62
N THR A 384 -30.68 21.32 -31.45
CA THR A 384 -29.83 20.94 -32.59
C THR A 384 -30.35 19.70 -33.32
N GLU A 385 -30.50 19.78 -34.66
CA GLU A 385 -30.84 18.61 -35.48
C GLU A 385 -29.66 17.62 -35.56
N PHE A 386 -28.42 18.13 -35.52
CA PHE A 386 -27.19 17.35 -35.63
C PHE A 386 -26.25 17.56 -34.44
N TYR A 387 -25.50 16.51 -34.09
CA TYR A 387 -24.54 16.56 -32.99
C TYR A 387 -23.38 17.53 -33.29
N GLY A 388 -23.03 18.37 -32.32
CA GLY A 388 -21.90 19.31 -32.41
C GLY A 388 -22.12 20.50 -33.35
N GLN A 389 -23.31 20.67 -33.92
CA GLN A 389 -23.66 21.90 -34.63
C GLN A 389 -24.06 23.01 -33.65
N ARG A 390 -23.69 24.25 -33.99
CA ARG A 390 -24.08 25.43 -33.21
C ARG A 390 -25.51 25.83 -33.58
N PRO A 391 -26.44 26.03 -32.62
CA PRO A 391 -27.83 26.40 -32.91
C PRO A 391 -28.01 27.64 -33.80
N TRP A 392 -27.14 28.63 -33.68
CA TRP A 392 -27.17 29.83 -34.52
C TRP A 392 -26.58 29.65 -35.93
N ARG A 393 -26.01 28.47 -36.24
CA ARG A 393 -25.44 28.13 -37.56
C ARG A 393 -26.10 26.91 -38.20
N GLN A 394 -27.35 26.61 -37.84
CA GLN A 394 -28.04 25.45 -38.41
C GLN A 394 -28.14 25.57 -39.94
N HIS A 395 -27.99 24.43 -40.62
CA HIS A 395 -28.19 24.28 -42.07
C HIS A 395 -27.14 24.91 -43.00
N HIS A 396 -26.13 25.61 -42.47
CA HIS A 396 -25.10 26.26 -43.26
C HIS A 396 -23.74 25.60 -43.01
N GLN A 397 -23.18 24.98 -44.05
CA GLN A 397 -21.81 24.43 -44.05
C GLN A 397 -20.81 25.31 -44.80
N SER A 398 -21.25 26.52 -45.18
CA SER A 398 -20.40 27.51 -45.83
C SER A 398 -19.24 27.92 -44.91
N MET A 399 -18.12 28.29 -45.52
CA MET A 399 -17.01 28.93 -44.82
C MET A 399 -17.38 30.34 -44.33
N GLU A 400 -18.39 30.95 -44.96
CA GLU A 400 -18.87 32.29 -44.64
C GLU A 400 -19.82 32.29 -43.44
N ILE A 401 -19.58 33.28 -42.57
CA ILE A 401 -20.41 33.58 -41.41
C ILE A 401 -21.66 34.32 -41.90
N THR A 402 -22.81 33.65 -41.85
CA THR A 402 -24.09 34.22 -42.31
C THR A 402 -24.60 35.37 -41.42
N ASP A 403 -24.37 35.29 -40.11
CA ASP A 403 -24.81 36.32 -39.13
C ASP A 403 -23.71 36.60 -38.09
N ALA A 404 -22.84 37.56 -38.42
CA ALA A 404 -21.67 37.90 -37.60
C ALA A 404 -22.03 38.62 -36.28
N GLN A 405 -23.26 39.14 -36.15
CA GLN A 405 -23.73 39.75 -34.91
C GLN A 405 -24.21 38.68 -33.93
N LYS A 406 -25.10 37.78 -34.37
CA LYS A 406 -25.56 36.66 -33.53
C LYS A 406 -24.42 35.74 -33.12
N GLU A 407 -23.41 35.58 -33.95
CA GLU A 407 -22.23 34.80 -33.58
C GLU A 407 -21.43 35.44 -32.43
N ARG A 408 -21.25 36.77 -32.46
CA ARG A 408 -20.56 37.49 -31.37
C ARG A 408 -21.35 37.41 -30.06
N GLU A 409 -22.66 37.62 -30.13
CA GLU A 409 -23.57 37.51 -28.97
C GLU A 409 -23.55 36.08 -28.39
N ALA A 410 -23.61 35.05 -29.24
CA ALA A 410 -23.55 33.65 -28.80
C ALA A 410 -22.18 33.28 -28.18
N ILE A 411 -21.06 33.75 -28.75
CA ILE A 411 -19.72 33.52 -28.19
C ILE A 411 -19.58 34.21 -26.82
N ALA A 412 -20.09 35.43 -26.68
CA ALA A 412 -20.11 36.13 -25.40
C ALA A 412 -20.93 35.37 -24.34
N ALA A 413 -22.12 34.90 -24.71
CA ALA A 413 -22.97 34.09 -23.83
C ALA A 413 -22.28 32.77 -23.40
N LEU A 414 -21.53 32.12 -24.29
CA LEU A 414 -20.75 30.92 -23.96
C LEU A 414 -19.59 31.22 -22.98
N ARG A 415 -18.90 32.35 -23.15
CA ARG A 415 -17.82 32.77 -22.24
C ARG A 415 -18.35 33.09 -20.85
N ASP A 416 -19.50 33.73 -20.77
CA ASP A 416 -20.17 34.00 -19.49
C ASP A 416 -20.73 32.72 -18.82
N ALA A 417 -21.25 31.78 -19.62
CA ALA A 417 -21.62 30.46 -19.10
C ALA A 417 -20.40 29.68 -18.58
N GLU A 418 -19.22 29.90 -19.16
CA GLU A 418 -17.97 29.27 -18.75
C GLU A 418 -17.40 29.87 -17.46
N SER A 419 -17.48 31.19 -17.28
CA SER A 419 -16.99 31.90 -16.08
C SER A 419 -17.71 31.46 -14.80
N ARG A 420 -18.98 31.03 -14.92
CA ARG A 420 -19.81 30.51 -13.82
C ARG A 420 -19.48 29.08 -13.39
N ILE A 421 -18.61 28.37 -14.10
CA ILE A 421 -18.27 26.97 -13.78
C ILE A 421 -17.21 26.92 -12.68
N ASN A 422 -17.40 26.03 -11.71
CA ASN A 422 -16.37 25.69 -10.74
C ASN A 422 -15.32 24.75 -11.38
N HIS A 423 -14.30 25.28 -12.04
CA HIS A 423 -13.24 24.46 -12.65
C HIS A 423 -12.43 23.68 -11.61
N SER A 424 -12.22 24.23 -10.41
CA SER A 424 -11.39 23.61 -9.37
C SER A 424 -11.95 22.25 -8.93
N GLU A 425 -13.28 22.14 -8.76
CA GLU A 425 -13.92 20.88 -8.38
C GLU A 425 -13.78 19.79 -9.45
N LEU A 426 -13.90 20.16 -10.73
CA LEU A 426 -13.67 19.24 -11.85
C LEU A 426 -12.22 18.72 -11.85
N ILE A 427 -11.24 19.60 -11.66
CA ILE A 427 -9.82 19.22 -11.62
C ILE A 427 -9.55 18.30 -10.41
N ILE A 428 -10.08 18.65 -9.23
CA ILE A 428 -9.96 17.83 -8.01
C ILE A 428 -10.49 16.41 -8.26
N SER A 429 -11.69 16.29 -8.85
CA SER A 429 -12.29 14.97 -9.13
C SER A 429 -11.39 14.09 -10.02
N LEU A 430 -10.78 14.68 -11.05
CA LEU A 430 -9.88 13.99 -11.98
C LEU A 430 -8.53 13.62 -11.33
N LEU A 431 -7.95 14.53 -10.53
CA LEU A 431 -6.70 14.27 -9.81
C LEU A 431 -6.87 13.18 -8.76
N VAL A 432 -7.98 13.16 -8.04
CA VAL A 432 -8.30 12.09 -7.08
C VAL A 432 -8.39 10.74 -7.80
N GLN A 433 -9.09 10.66 -8.94
CA GLN A 433 -9.14 9.45 -9.76
C GLN A 433 -7.75 9.03 -10.26
N ALA A 434 -6.91 9.97 -10.69
CA ALA A 434 -5.54 9.65 -11.08
C ALA A 434 -4.74 9.04 -9.91
N ILE A 435 -4.77 9.68 -8.73
CA ILE A 435 -4.04 9.25 -7.52
C ILE A 435 -4.45 7.84 -7.08
N THR A 436 -5.75 7.50 -7.11
CA THR A 436 -6.22 6.17 -6.73
C THR A 436 -5.65 5.09 -7.64
N HIS A 437 -5.57 5.33 -8.95
CA HIS A 437 -4.94 4.42 -9.90
C HIS A 437 -3.42 4.33 -9.70
N PHE A 438 -2.71 5.44 -9.52
CA PHE A 438 -1.26 5.40 -9.26
C PHE A 438 -0.91 4.71 -7.93
N LYS A 439 -1.79 4.82 -6.92
CA LYS A 439 -1.68 4.07 -5.66
C LYS A 439 -1.87 2.57 -5.90
N LYS A 440 -2.86 2.17 -6.70
CA LYS A 440 -3.10 0.76 -7.07
C LYS A 440 -1.90 0.13 -7.80
N HIS A 441 -1.21 0.89 -8.63
CA HIS A 441 -0.06 0.42 -9.42
C HIS A 441 1.32 0.67 -8.77
N SER A 442 1.38 0.99 -7.47
CA SER A 442 2.63 1.16 -6.69
C SER A 442 3.59 2.28 -7.17
N SER A 443 3.09 3.27 -7.90
CA SER A 443 3.89 4.38 -8.44
C SER A 443 3.94 5.57 -7.46
N ASN A 444 4.74 5.44 -6.40
CA ASN A 444 4.78 6.41 -5.28
C ASN A 444 5.19 7.83 -5.69
N ARG A 445 6.20 8.01 -6.55
CA ARG A 445 6.67 9.35 -6.94
C ARG A 445 5.63 10.14 -7.72
N MET A 446 4.96 9.50 -8.68
CA MET A 446 3.87 10.12 -9.44
C MET A 446 2.68 10.42 -8.52
N LYS A 447 2.38 9.53 -7.55
CA LYS A 447 1.37 9.79 -6.52
C LYS A 447 1.64 11.09 -5.77
N LEU A 448 2.87 11.29 -5.28
CA LEU A 448 3.25 12.50 -4.53
C LEU A 448 3.17 13.76 -5.40
N TYR A 449 3.59 13.68 -6.65
CA TYR A 449 3.49 14.80 -7.60
C TYR A 449 2.03 15.19 -7.92
N LEU A 450 1.15 14.21 -8.10
CA LEU A 450 -0.28 14.49 -8.30
C LEU A 450 -0.96 15.00 -7.04
N MET A 451 -0.54 14.52 -5.85
CA MET A 451 -1.00 15.07 -4.58
C MET A 451 -0.58 16.54 -4.42
N TYR A 452 0.59 16.93 -4.91
CA TYR A 452 1.01 18.33 -4.95
C TYR A 452 0.08 19.17 -5.83
N ASN A 453 -0.18 18.74 -7.07
CA ASN A 453 -1.12 19.45 -7.94
C ASN A 453 -2.54 19.52 -7.33
N LEU A 454 -2.95 18.47 -6.62
CA LEU A 454 -4.23 18.45 -5.89
C LEU A 454 -4.25 19.47 -4.75
N ALA A 455 -3.16 19.59 -3.99
CA ALA A 455 -3.03 20.57 -2.91
C ALA A 455 -3.10 22.01 -3.46
N GLU A 456 -2.39 22.31 -4.56
CA GLU A 456 -2.46 23.62 -5.24
C GLU A 456 -3.89 23.99 -5.70
N GLU A 457 -4.66 23.00 -6.16
CA GLU A 457 -6.06 23.22 -6.52
C GLU A 457 -6.96 23.44 -5.30
N TYR A 458 -6.70 22.76 -4.19
CA TYR A 458 -7.40 23.04 -2.93
C TYR A 458 -7.10 24.45 -2.40
N VAL A 459 -5.84 24.91 -2.50
CA VAL A 459 -5.44 26.30 -2.19
C VAL A 459 -6.21 27.28 -3.08
N SER A 460 -6.31 27.00 -4.38
CA SER A 460 -7.09 27.81 -5.31
C SER A 460 -8.59 27.85 -4.97
N SER A 461 -9.13 26.76 -4.40
CA SER A 461 -10.51 26.66 -3.93
C SER A 461 -10.76 27.27 -2.54
N LYS A 462 -9.72 27.82 -1.89
CA LYS A 462 -9.73 28.36 -0.52
C LYS A 462 -9.97 27.32 0.59
N ASN A 463 -9.79 26.03 0.30
CA ASN A 463 -9.87 24.95 1.29
C ASN A 463 -8.47 24.63 1.84
N TYR A 464 -7.96 25.48 2.74
CA TYR A 464 -6.58 25.40 3.22
C TYR A 464 -6.31 24.20 4.13
N ASP A 465 -7.28 23.75 4.94
CA ASP A 465 -7.11 22.64 5.88
C ASP A 465 -6.88 21.30 5.16
N ILE A 466 -7.63 21.06 4.08
CA ILE A 466 -7.47 19.85 3.26
C ILE A 466 -6.15 19.91 2.48
N ALA A 467 -5.77 21.09 1.97
CA ALA A 467 -4.49 21.29 1.31
C ALA A 467 -3.31 21.00 2.27
N LEU A 468 -3.38 21.50 3.50
CA LEU A 468 -2.36 21.30 4.53
C LEU A 468 -2.13 19.81 4.82
N ASN A 469 -3.20 19.02 4.95
CA ASN A 469 -3.11 17.57 5.12
C ASN A 469 -2.38 16.87 3.97
N HIS A 470 -2.62 17.29 2.73
CA HIS A 470 -1.89 16.76 1.58
C HIS A 470 -0.41 17.19 1.59
N TYR A 471 -0.11 18.45 1.89
CA TYR A 471 1.28 18.92 2.02
C TYR A 471 2.03 18.18 3.12
N ASN A 472 1.43 17.93 4.28
CA ASN A 472 2.05 17.16 5.37
C ASN A 472 2.53 15.78 4.90
N HIS A 473 1.67 15.05 4.18
CA HIS A 473 2.05 13.75 3.63
C HIS A 473 3.17 13.88 2.58
N ILE A 474 3.14 14.91 1.73
CA ILE A 474 4.16 15.15 0.69
C ILE A 474 5.52 15.48 1.32
N VAL A 475 5.55 16.43 2.24
CA VAL A 475 6.75 16.90 2.93
C VAL A 475 7.37 15.75 3.74
N GLN A 476 6.58 14.96 4.47
CA GLN A 476 7.08 13.78 5.19
C GLN A 476 7.74 12.77 4.25
N ALA A 477 7.13 12.47 3.10
CA ALA A 477 7.67 11.52 2.13
C ALA A 477 8.98 12.02 1.51
N TYR A 478 8.99 13.26 0.99
CA TYR A 478 10.21 13.84 0.39
C TYR A 478 11.34 14.01 1.40
N ARG A 479 11.02 14.30 2.67
CA ARG A 479 12.00 14.34 3.75
C ARG A 479 12.61 12.97 4.03
N SER A 480 11.79 11.92 4.13
CA SER A 480 12.29 10.56 4.37
C SER A 480 13.22 10.05 3.25
N GLU A 481 12.99 10.52 2.02
CA GLU A 481 13.79 10.19 0.84
C GLU A 481 14.95 11.17 0.57
N ASN A 482 15.12 12.24 1.37
CA ASN A 482 16.13 13.29 1.22
C ASN A 482 16.08 14.09 -0.11
N TRP A 483 14.89 14.34 -0.67
CA TRP A 483 14.72 15.16 -1.89
C TRP A 483 14.66 16.66 -1.59
N TRP A 484 15.79 17.24 -1.18
CA TRP A 484 15.86 18.65 -0.72
C TRP A 484 15.38 19.69 -1.74
N LEU A 485 15.70 19.51 -3.03
CA LEU A 485 15.29 20.45 -4.10
C LEU A 485 13.77 20.50 -4.32
N ILE A 486 13.09 19.35 -4.22
CA ILE A 486 11.63 19.30 -4.40
C ILE A 486 10.96 19.85 -3.13
N LEU A 487 11.52 19.51 -1.96
CA LEU A 487 11.07 20.02 -0.68
C LEU A 487 11.14 21.55 -0.62
N GLU A 488 12.21 22.15 -1.15
CA GLU A 488 12.41 23.60 -1.28
C GLU A 488 11.24 24.28 -2.01
N ALA A 489 10.76 23.70 -3.11
CA ALA A 489 9.66 24.28 -3.88
C ALA A 489 8.30 24.15 -3.18
N VAL A 490 8.09 23.07 -2.40
CA VAL A 490 6.80 22.77 -1.75
C VAL A 490 6.62 23.51 -0.42
N LEU A 491 7.70 23.70 0.35
CA LEU A 491 7.65 24.27 1.70
C LEU A 491 7.05 25.68 1.78
N PRO A 492 7.35 26.64 0.87
CA PRO A 492 6.73 27.97 0.91
C PRO A 492 5.21 27.92 0.72
N ALA A 493 4.72 27.05 -0.17
CA ALA A 493 3.29 26.85 -0.39
C ALA A 493 2.63 26.21 0.85
N ALA A 494 3.26 25.19 1.43
CA ALA A 494 2.80 24.54 2.66
C ALA A 494 2.76 25.51 3.85
N LEU A 495 3.80 26.36 4.02
CA LEU A 495 3.87 27.40 5.05
C LEU A 495 2.74 28.43 4.90
N LYS A 496 2.49 28.88 3.67
CA LYS A 496 1.37 29.78 3.37
C LYS A 496 0.02 29.14 3.72
N CYS A 497 -0.15 27.85 3.47
CA CYS A 497 -1.35 27.12 3.86
C CYS A 497 -1.50 27.00 5.37
N ALA A 498 -0.43 26.67 6.10
CA ALA A 498 -0.44 26.61 7.56
C ALA A 498 -0.76 27.97 8.20
N TYR A 499 -0.24 29.06 7.61
CA TYR A 499 -0.62 30.42 8.03
C TYR A 499 -2.12 30.68 7.82
N LEU A 500 -2.63 30.29 6.65
CA LEU A 500 -4.03 30.49 6.27
C LEU A 500 -4.99 29.53 6.98
N SER A 501 -4.58 28.38 7.50
CA SER A 501 -5.42 27.49 8.31
C SER A 501 -5.37 27.83 9.81
N VAL A 502 -4.46 28.73 10.23
CA VAL A 502 -4.20 29.04 11.65
C VAL A 502 -3.71 27.79 12.42
N ASP A 503 -2.89 26.97 11.75
CA ASP A 503 -2.29 25.78 12.36
C ASP A 503 -0.85 26.07 12.83
N LEU A 504 -0.71 26.36 14.13
CA LEU A 504 0.54 26.77 14.75
C LEU A 504 1.63 25.66 14.74
N PRO A 505 1.34 24.40 15.15
CA PRO A 505 2.31 23.30 15.07
C PRO A 505 2.94 23.10 13.69
N ASP A 506 2.11 23.03 12.64
CA ASP A 506 2.61 22.78 11.28
C ASP A 506 3.32 24.00 10.70
N TRP A 507 2.86 25.22 11.03
CA TRP A 507 3.56 26.44 10.66
C TRP A 507 4.98 26.49 11.24
N ILE A 508 5.16 26.16 12.52
CA ILE A 508 6.48 26.08 13.17
C ILE A 508 7.34 25.01 12.49
N ARG A 509 6.77 23.83 12.24
CA ARG A 509 7.49 22.71 11.63
C ARG A 509 8.02 23.07 10.24
N PHE A 510 7.19 23.63 9.36
CA PHE A 510 7.62 24.04 8.02
C PHE A 510 8.62 25.19 8.06
N THR A 511 8.47 26.12 9.01
CA THR A 511 9.43 27.21 9.22
C THR A 511 10.81 26.67 9.58
N LEU A 512 10.88 25.72 10.52
CA LEU A 512 12.14 25.07 10.90
C LEU A 512 12.75 24.29 9.72
N GLU A 513 11.94 23.64 8.92
CA GLU A 513 12.43 22.94 7.72
C GLU A 513 13.00 23.89 6.68
N ILE A 514 12.36 25.04 6.43
CA ILE A 514 12.87 26.10 5.54
C ILE A 514 14.25 26.62 6.00
N LEU A 515 14.46 26.71 7.31
CA LEU A 515 15.72 27.15 7.91
C LEU A 515 16.84 26.11 7.78
N ASN A 516 16.53 24.86 7.40
CA ASN A 516 17.52 23.80 7.30
C ASN A 516 18.64 24.18 6.31
N PRO A 517 19.94 24.00 6.67
CA PRO A 517 21.07 24.26 5.79
C PRO A 517 20.99 23.59 4.41
N ASN A 518 20.38 22.40 4.33
CA ASN A 518 20.33 21.60 3.09
C ASN A 518 19.37 22.17 2.02
N ILE A 519 18.53 23.14 2.37
CA ILE A 519 17.60 23.78 1.44
C ILE A 519 18.29 24.99 0.79
N ASN A 520 18.27 25.11 -0.54
CA ASN A 520 19.05 26.14 -1.24
C ASN A 520 18.30 27.48 -1.42
N LEU A 521 17.55 27.90 -0.40
CA LEU A 521 16.92 29.23 -0.40
C LEU A 521 17.97 30.33 -0.14
N SER A 522 17.68 31.54 -0.64
CA SER A 522 18.57 32.69 -0.44
C SER A 522 18.82 32.95 1.05
N SER A 523 20.07 33.28 1.40
CA SER A 523 20.46 33.57 2.79
C SER A 523 19.65 34.71 3.39
N GLN A 524 19.26 35.70 2.58
CA GLN A 524 18.38 36.79 2.99
C GLN A 524 16.99 36.31 3.40
N LEU A 525 16.36 35.43 2.62
CA LEU A 525 15.04 34.89 2.94
C LEU A 525 15.09 34.02 4.19
N LYS A 526 16.14 33.21 4.36
CA LYS A 526 16.34 32.41 5.58
C LYS A 526 16.52 33.28 6.82
N ASN A 527 17.32 34.34 6.73
CA ASN A 527 17.51 35.29 7.82
C ASN A 527 16.20 35.99 8.19
N GLN A 528 15.43 36.47 7.19
CA GLN A 528 14.12 37.08 7.42
C GLN A 528 13.13 36.09 8.04
N THR A 529 13.12 34.85 7.57
CA THR A 529 12.26 33.78 8.10
C THR A 529 12.59 33.49 9.56
N GLN A 530 13.88 33.42 9.93
CA GLN A 530 14.29 33.25 11.32
C GLN A 530 13.90 34.46 12.18
N ILE A 531 14.13 35.68 11.72
CA ILE A 531 13.73 36.89 12.47
C ILE A 531 12.21 36.92 12.70
N ASN A 532 11.41 36.56 11.69
CA ASN A 532 9.97 36.48 11.81
C ASN A 532 9.53 35.40 12.79
N PHE A 533 10.18 34.24 12.74
CA PHE A 533 9.97 33.14 13.68
C PHE A 533 10.26 33.53 15.14
N GLU A 534 11.41 34.17 15.38
CA GLU A 534 11.82 34.64 16.71
C GLU A 534 10.89 35.75 17.22
N ASN A 535 10.51 36.70 16.36
CA ASN A 535 9.57 37.76 16.72
C ASN A 535 8.17 37.20 17.02
N PHE A 536 7.72 36.16 16.32
CA PHE A 536 6.45 35.52 16.59
C PHE A 536 6.47 34.78 17.94
N LEU A 537 7.47 33.93 18.19
CA LEU A 537 7.52 33.13 19.42
C LEU A 537 7.87 33.94 20.68
N LEU A 538 8.77 34.92 20.57
CA LEU A 538 9.22 35.69 21.73
C LEU A 538 8.35 36.93 21.97
N LYS A 539 7.82 37.54 20.92
CA LYS A 539 7.12 38.84 21.00
C LYS A 539 5.66 38.80 20.52
N HIS A 540 5.14 37.67 20.05
CA HIS A 540 3.81 37.54 19.44
C HIS A 540 3.57 38.55 18.29
N ILE A 541 4.63 38.92 17.56
CA ILE A 541 4.52 39.78 16.38
C ILE A 541 4.27 38.88 15.18
N LEU A 542 3.15 39.10 14.48
CA LEU A 542 2.82 38.35 13.27
C LEU A 542 3.83 38.64 12.16
N PRO A 543 4.22 37.62 11.37
CA PRO A 543 5.06 37.83 10.21
C PRO A 543 4.39 38.79 9.22
N PRO A 544 5.14 39.68 8.55
CA PRO A 544 4.58 40.53 7.50
C PRO A 544 4.17 39.65 6.32
N VAL A 545 2.87 39.40 6.17
CA VAL A 545 2.32 38.64 5.05
C VAL A 545 1.87 39.61 3.94
N GLU A 546 1.93 39.18 2.68
CA GLU A 546 1.43 39.94 1.54
C GLU A 546 0.00 40.46 1.80
N SER A 547 -0.28 41.71 1.37
CA SER A 547 -1.51 42.47 1.67
C SER A 547 -2.84 41.79 1.34
N THR A 548 -2.82 40.68 0.59
CA THR A 548 -4.00 39.88 0.23
C THR A 548 -4.43 38.87 1.30
N ILE A 549 -3.63 38.66 2.37
CA ILE A 549 -3.78 37.56 3.34
C ILE A 549 -4.21 38.04 4.75
N SER A 550 -4.30 39.36 4.97
CA SER A 550 -4.52 40.00 6.29
C SER A 550 -5.88 39.72 6.96
N SER A 551 -6.77 38.91 6.36
CA SER A 551 -8.10 38.60 6.92
C SER A 551 -8.09 37.71 8.17
N LYS A 552 -6.98 37.01 8.47
CA LYS A 552 -6.89 36.04 9.58
C LYS A 552 -6.09 36.50 10.79
N ASP A 553 -5.63 37.75 10.81
CA ASP A 553 -4.74 38.26 11.88
C ASP A 553 -5.44 38.29 13.25
N GLU A 554 -6.77 38.40 13.29
CA GLU A 554 -7.57 38.30 14.53
C GLU A 554 -7.59 36.87 15.09
N GLN A 555 -7.63 35.85 14.23
CA GLN A 555 -7.65 34.44 14.64
C GLN A 555 -6.29 34.00 15.19
N TRP A 556 -5.19 34.53 14.62
CA TRP A 556 -3.85 34.30 15.15
C TRP A 556 -3.62 34.96 16.51
N LYS A 557 -4.24 36.11 16.78
CA LYS A 557 -4.22 36.75 18.11
C LYS A 557 -5.05 36.02 19.16
N ALA A 558 -6.02 35.21 18.73
CA ALA A 558 -6.89 34.41 19.61
C ALA A 558 -6.28 33.05 20.03
N LEU A 559 -5.09 32.70 19.54
CA LEU A 559 -4.39 31.48 19.94
C LEU A 559 -4.01 31.51 21.43
N PRO A 560 -4.00 30.36 22.12
CA PRO A 560 -3.67 30.28 23.53
C PRO A 560 -2.24 30.80 23.80
N GLU A 561 -2.11 31.70 24.79
CA GLU A 561 -0.81 32.31 25.18
C GLU A 561 0.21 31.28 25.68
N LYS A 562 -0.24 30.08 26.09
CA LYS A 562 0.61 29.00 26.58
C LYS A 562 0.30 27.69 25.87
N GLN A 563 1.22 27.25 25.02
CA GLN A 563 1.19 25.95 24.35
C GLN A 563 2.62 25.38 24.24
N ALA A 564 2.81 24.14 24.68
CA ALA A 564 4.04 23.39 24.46
C ALA A 564 3.91 22.62 23.15
N ILE A 565 4.84 22.84 22.21
CA ILE A 565 4.80 22.20 20.88
C ILE A 565 5.96 21.21 20.80
N PRO A 566 5.69 19.89 20.97
CA PRO A 566 6.72 18.87 20.87
C PRO A 566 7.09 18.63 19.40
N ILE A 567 8.37 18.77 19.07
CA ILE A 567 8.89 18.52 17.74
C ILE A 567 9.88 17.36 17.82
N ASP A 568 9.65 16.35 16.99
CA ASP A 568 10.60 15.25 16.81
C ASP A 568 11.86 15.77 16.10
N ALA A 569 12.90 16.01 16.87
CA ALA A 569 14.14 16.61 16.39
C ALA A 569 14.94 15.65 15.48
N ASP A 570 14.64 14.35 15.49
CA ASP A 570 15.22 13.40 14.52
C ASP A 570 14.76 13.68 13.08
N THR A 571 13.65 14.41 12.91
CA THR A 571 13.16 14.83 11.59
C THR A 571 13.90 16.05 11.04
N LEU A 572 14.62 16.81 11.87
CA LEU A 572 15.29 18.07 11.50
C LEU A 572 16.81 17.89 11.22
N LYS A 573 17.21 16.74 10.65
CA LYS A 573 18.61 16.44 10.32
C LYS A 573 19.24 17.58 9.50
N GLY A 574 20.39 18.07 9.94
CA GLY A 574 21.08 19.24 9.36
C GLY A 574 20.81 20.57 10.07
N LEU A 575 19.60 20.81 10.61
CA LEU A 575 19.30 22.06 11.34
C LEU A 575 19.74 22.01 12.80
N LEU A 576 19.40 20.92 13.51
CA LEU A 576 19.76 20.75 14.91
C LEU A 576 20.10 19.29 15.16
N GLU A 577 21.36 19.02 15.50
CA GLU A 577 21.83 17.65 15.72
C GLU A 577 22.29 17.49 17.17
N CYS A 578 21.78 16.45 17.85
CA CYS A 578 22.13 16.11 19.22
C CYS A 578 22.72 14.71 19.27
N LYS A 579 23.94 14.58 19.81
CA LYS A 579 24.58 13.30 20.09
C LYS A 579 24.89 13.24 21.57
N VAL A 580 24.35 12.23 22.24
CA VAL A 580 24.60 11.99 23.66
C VAL A 580 25.31 10.67 23.84
N TYR A 581 26.38 10.67 24.61
CA TYR A 581 27.15 9.47 24.90
C TYR A 581 27.79 9.49 26.30
N PHE A 582 27.86 8.31 26.89
CA PHE A 582 28.71 8.03 28.04
C PHE A 582 30.14 7.79 27.58
N THR A 583 31.12 8.31 28.32
CA THR A 583 32.55 8.11 28.00
C THR A 583 32.97 6.65 28.20
N HIS A 584 32.44 6.00 29.24
CA HIS A 584 32.73 4.62 29.63
C HIS A 584 31.53 3.70 29.37
N GLU A 585 31.82 2.41 29.15
CA GLU A 585 30.79 1.36 28.95
C GLU A 585 30.27 0.80 30.28
N ALA A 586 31.13 0.78 31.30
CA ALA A 586 30.79 0.43 32.68
C ALA A 586 31.49 1.37 33.66
N VAL A 587 30.80 1.72 34.75
CA VAL A 587 31.28 2.62 35.81
C VAL A 587 31.03 1.95 37.16
N SER A 588 32.05 1.96 38.03
CA SER A 588 31.95 1.47 39.40
C SER A 588 31.30 2.52 40.30
N VAL A 589 30.67 2.09 41.40
CA VAL A 589 29.96 2.99 42.34
C VAL A 589 30.84 4.13 42.87
N ASP A 590 32.15 3.88 42.98
CA ASP A 590 33.15 4.80 43.50
C ASP A 590 33.61 5.86 42.49
N SER A 591 33.21 5.75 41.22
CA SER A 591 33.63 6.63 40.13
C SER A 591 32.47 7.46 39.58
N GLU A 592 32.77 8.70 39.16
CA GLU A 592 31.78 9.58 38.56
C GLU A 592 31.35 9.09 37.17
N ILE A 593 30.04 9.08 36.92
CA ILE A 593 29.50 8.92 35.57
C ILE A 593 29.73 10.23 34.82
N ILE A 594 30.48 10.15 33.71
CA ILE A 594 30.72 11.27 32.80
C ILE A 594 29.81 11.12 31.58
N LEU A 595 28.84 12.03 31.46
CA LEU A 595 27.90 12.12 30.34
C LEU A 595 28.26 13.33 29.47
N GLN A 596 28.39 13.12 28.16
CA GLN A 596 28.65 14.21 27.21
C GLN A 596 27.47 14.38 26.25
N VAL A 597 26.97 15.62 26.16
CA VAL A 597 25.92 16.04 25.25
C VAL A 597 26.52 16.98 24.22
N ALA A 598 26.69 16.50 22.99
CA ALA A 598 27.14 17.28 21.86
C ALA A 598 25.92 17.85 21.10
N LEU A 599 25.86 19.16 20.95
CA LEU A 599 24.85 19.89 20.19
C LEU A 599 25.52 20.62 19.03
N LYS A 600 24.91 20.55 17.85
CA LYS A 600 25.34 21.28 16.65
C LYS A 600 24.19 22.13 16.14
N ASN A 601 24.48 23.43 16.00
CA ASN A 601 23.54 24.42 15.52
C ASN A 601 23.70 24.67 14.02
N GLY A 602 22.64 24.43 13.25
CA GLY A 602 22.56 24.71 11.81
C GLY A 602 21.69 25.92 11.45
N PHE A 603 21.21 26.68 12.43
CA PHE A 603 20.42 27.89 12.16
C PHE A 603 21.28 28.99 11.50
N PRO A 604 20.70 29.81 10.60
CA PRO A 604 21.44 30.87 9.90
C PRO A 604 21.81 32.06 10.78
N LEU A 605 21.04 32.37 11.84
CA LEU A 605 21.34 33.38 12.86
C LEU A 605 21.55 32.73 14.25
N PRO A 606 22.23 33.42 15.18
CA PRO A 606 22.43 32.91 16.54
C PRO A 606 21.11 32.62 17.25
N ILE A 607 21.03 31.50 17.95
CA ILE A 607 19.81 31.06 18.66
C ILE A 607 20.11 30.81 20.15
N GLU A 608 19.17 31.19 21.00
CA GLU A 608 19.25 31.07 22.46
C GLU A 608 18.19 30.08 22.97
N PHE A 609 18.61 28.93 23.49
CA PHE A 609 17.71 27.96 24.12
C PHE A 609 17.55 28.26 25.61
N SER A 610 16.37 27.97 26.16
CA SER A 610 16.05 28.28 27.55
C SER A 610 16.43 27.15 28.51
N GLN A 611 16.18 25.90 28.14
CA GLN A 611 16.43 24.74 29.00
C GLN A 611 16.89 23.51 28.21
N LEU A 612 17.79 22.72 28.80
CA LEU A 612 18.14 21.37 28.35
C LEU A 612 17.77 20.37 29.44
N LEU A 613 16.96 19.37 29.07
CA LEU A 613 16.43 18.31 29.93
C LEU A 613 16.84 16.93 29.38
N LEU A 614 17.24 16.04 30.27
CA LEU A 614 17.57 14.65 29.94
C LEU A 614 16.71 13.71 30.78
N ASN A 615 16.00 12.81 30.10
CA ASN A 615 15.18 11.79 30.74
C ASN A 615 15.89 10.44 30.68
N PHE A 616 16.15 9.86 31.84
CA PHE A 616 16.69 8.52 32.02
C PHE A 616 15.57 7.53 32.34
N ASN A 617 15.84 6.24 32.11
CA ASN A 617 14.97 5.15 32.55
C ASN A 617 14.77 5.16 34.08
N LEU A 618 15.82 5.54 34.82
CA LEU A 618 15.81 5.74 36.25
C LEU A 618 15.53 7.23 36.57
N LYS A 619 14.27 7.53 36.92
CA LYS A 619 13.76 8.92 37.10
C LYS A 619 14.55 9.78 38.09
N GLU A 620 15.24 9.16 39.04
CA GLU A 620 16.07 9.83 40.04
C GLU A 620 17.26 10.59 39.44
N TYR A 621 17.70 10.24 38.24
CA TYR A 621 18.79 10.92 37.54
C TYR A 621 18.31 12.10 36.67
N ASN A 622 17.00 12.25 36.45
CA ASN A 622 16.45 13.30 35.59
C ASN A 622 16.67 14.71 36.15
N THR A 623 16.72 14.86 37.48
CA THR A 623 16.95 16.16 38.13
C THR A 623 18.41 16.59 38.10
N LEU A 624 19.33 15.67 37.83
CA LEU A 624 20.78 15.92 37.89
C LEU A 624 21.33 16.56 36.62
N VAL A 625 20.61 16.43 35.50
CA VAL A 625 21.03 16.99 34.21
C VAL A 625 19.96 17.96 33.70
N HIS A 626 19.91 19.11 34.35
CA HIS A 626 19.04 20.23 34.04
C HIS A 626 19.87 21.50 33.85
N VAL A 627 19.98 22.00 32.62
CA VAL A 627 20.70 23.26 32.33
C VAL A 627 19.69 24.35 32.02
N THR A 628 19.68 25.40 32.84
CA THR A 628 18.90 26.65 32.66
C THR A 628 19.75 27.86 32.32
N ASP A 629 21.08 27.70 32.30
CA ASP A 629 22.00 28.79 32.06
C ASP A 629 22.01 29.19 30.57
N ILE A 630 21.32 30.30 30.27
CA ILE A 630 21.12 30.83 28.92
C ILE A 630 22.46 31.12 28.23
N ALA A 631 23.50 31.54 28.98
CA ALA A 631 24.82 31.81 28.42
C ALA A 631 25.47 30.54 27.85
N LYS A 632 25.22 29.37 28.46
CA LYS A 632 25.70 28.07 27.98
C LYS A 632 24.88 27.50 26.82
N LEU A 633 23.68 28.04 26.61
CA LEU A 633 22.70 27.59 25.61
C LEU A 633 22.51 28.58 24.44
N LYS A 634 23.38 29.57 24.31
CA LYS A 634 23.51 30.43 23.13
C LYS A 634 24.48 29.83 22.11
N PHE A 635 24.04 29.59 20.89
CA PHE A 635 24.84 28.98 19.83
C PHE A 635 24.98 29.94 18.64
N LEU A 636 26.20 30.05 18.11
CA LEU A 636 26.46 30.71 16.84
C LEU A 636 26.11 29.78 15.66
N PRO A 637 25.86 30.32 14.45
CA PRO A 637 25.62 29.51 13.25
C PRO A 637 26.77 28.53 12.98
N GLY A 638 26.46 27.25 12.83
CA GLY A 638 27.45 26.18 12.58
C GLY A 638 28.24 25.72 13.80
N GLU A 639 28.03 26.32 14.98
CA GLU A 639 28.79 26.00 16.19
C GLU A 639 28.45 24.59 16.72
N GLN A 640 29.49 23.88 17.16
CA GLN A 640 29.38 22.60 17.85
C GLN A 640 29.85 22.78 19.29
N ARG A 641 29.02 22.42 20.26
CA ARG A 641 29.35 22.52 21.68
C ARG A 641 29.11 21.18 22.37
N ILE A 642 30.05 20.80 23.23
CA ILE A 642 29.95 19.59 24.06
C ILE A 642 29.79 20.03 25.51
N LEU A 643 28.67 19.63 26.12
CA LEU A 643 28.38 19.83 27.53
C LEU A 643 28.69 18.54 28.28
N SER A 644 29.59 18.61 29.26
CA SER A 644 29.97 17.49 30.11
C SER A 644 29.27 17.58 31.45
N PHE A 645 28.65 16.48 31.88
CA PHE A 645 27.97 16.33 33.17
C PHE A 645 28.60 15.20 33.94
N ASN A 646 28.96 15.47 35.20
CA ASN A 646 29.54 14.50 36.11
C ASN A 646 28.60 14.29 37.29
N PHE A 647 28.25 13.04 37.60
CA PHE A 647 27.44 12.71 38.77
C PHE A 647 27.76 11.30 39.28
N ALA A 648 27.55 11.08 40.58
CA ALA A 648 27.81 9.79 41.21
C ALA A 648 26.63 8.80 41.01
N PRO A 649 26.90 7.52 40.69
CA PRO A 649 25.89 6.46 40.72
C PRO A 649 25.43 6.18 42.17
N LYS A 650 24.14 5.90 42.38
CA LYS A 650 23.65 5.49 43.71
C LYS A 650 23.85 4.00 43.96
N SER A 651 24.07 3.63 45.22
CA SER A 651 24.24 2.26 45.71
C SER A 651 23.09 1.32 45.36
N ASP A 652 21.87 1.83 45.26
CA ASP A 652 20.66 1.02 45.05
C ASP A 652 20.48 0.54 43.60
N HIS A 653 21.24 1.13 42.66
CA HIS A 653 21.13 0.86 41.22
C HIS A 653 22.28 -0.01 40.68
N VAL A 654 22.99 -0.70 41.56
CA VAL A 654 24.08 -1.61 41.20
C VAL A 654 23.55 -2.79 40.39
N GLN A 655 24.26 -3.16 39.33
CA GLN A 655 23.87 -4.12 38.28
C GLN A 655 22.63 -3.72 37.45
N ARG A 656 22.12 -2.49 37.60
CA ARG A 656 21.11 -1.93 36.69
C ARG A 656 21.78 -1.19 35.54
N LEU A 657 21.13 -1.24 34.38
CA LEU A 657 21.53 -0.51 33.18
C LEU A 657 20.90 0.88 33.21
N LEU A 658 21.71 1.93 33.16
CA LEU A 658 21.25 3.31 33.01
C LEU A 658 21.17 3.65 31.52
N GLU A 659 19.97 3.97 31.05
CA GLU A 659 19.69 4.30 29.65
C GLU A 659 19.04 5.68 29.52
N ILE A 660 19.45 6.42 28.49
CA ILE A 660 18.86 7.71 28.13
C ILE A 660 17.62 7.45 27.27
N THR A 661 16.45 7.81 27.79
CA THR A 661 15.16 7.61 27.14
C THR A 661 14.82 8.73 26.15
N SER A 662 15.06 9.98 26.54
CA SER A 662 14.91 11.12 25.66
C SER A 662 15.79 12.30 26.07
N VAL A 663 16.08 13.16 25.10
CA VAL A 663 16.69 14.47 25.30
C VAL A 663 15.68 15.52 24.86
N SER A 664 15.46 16.54 25.67
CA SER A 664 14.53 17.64 25.40
C SER A 664 15.28 18.97 25.46
N LEU A 665 15.25 19.74 24.37
CA LEU A 665 15.81 21.08 24.32
C LEU A 665 14.68 22.09 24.09
N ILE A 666 14.49 23.00 25.05
CA ILE A 666 13.39 23.94 25.04
C ILE A 666 13.84 25.27 24.44
N TYR A 667 13.06 25.78 23.50
CA TYR A 667 13.20 27.11 22.92
C TYR A 667 11.99 27.98 23.28
N GLY A 668 12.24 29.19 23.78
CA GLY A 668 11.22 30.11 24.30
C GLY A 668 11.03 30.04 25.83
N SER A 669 10.16 30.90 26.37
CA SER A 669 9.85 30.92 27.81
C SER A 669 8.80 29.88 28.15
N VAL A 670 9.00 29.15 29.26
CA VAL A 670 8.04 28.15 29.78
C VAL A 670 6.68 28.77 30.14
N ASP A 671 6.66 30.08 30.38
CA ASP A 671 5.46 30.85 30.70
C ASP A 671 4.65 31.27 29.47
N ARG A 672 5.18 31.07 28.26
CA ARG A 672 4.52 31.37 26.97
C ARG A 672 4.49 30.11 26.08
N THR A 673 4.11 30.29 24.82
CA THR A 673 4.32 29.29 23.76
C THR A 673 5.80 28.95 23.64
N HIS A 674 6.16 27.68 23.83
CA HIS A 674 7.53 27.19 23.72
C HIS A 674 7.60 25.92 22.88
N ILE A 675 8.76 25.71 22.26
CA ILE A 675 9.04 24.54 21.44
C ILE A 675 9.90 23.59 22.24
N ASP A 676 9.50 22.33 22.31
CA ASP A 676 10.28 21.25 22.92
C ASP A 676 10.83 20.34 21.82
N PHE A 677 12.13 20.46 21.54
CA PHE A 677 12.86 19.59 20.63
C PHE A 677 13.18 18.27 21.34
N GLN A 678 12.46 17.20 20.98
CA GLN A 678 12.61 15.90 21.60
C GLN A 678 13.38 14.94 20.69
N TRP A 679 14.48 14.37 21.20
CA TRP A 679 15.14 13.20 20.61
C TRP A 679 14.75 11.96 21.43
N ARG A 680 14.08 10.98 20.81
CA ARG A 680 13.60 9.77 21.50
C ARG A 680 14.44 8.56 21.12
N THR A 681 14.84 7.77 22.10
CA THR A 681 15.74 6.62 21.89
C THR A 681 15.01 5.36 21.38
N SER A 682 13.67 5.31 21.49
CA SER A 682 12.89 4.07 21.30
C SER A 682 12.54 3.69 19.85
N LEU A 683 12.91 4.47 18.83
CA LEU A 683 12.50 4.22 17.44
C LEU A 683 13.64 4.46 16.43
N GLN A 684 14.69 3.63 16.48
CA GLN A 684 15.58 3.43 15.31
C GLN A 684 16.46 2.18 15.47
N THR A 685 15.83 1.01 15.36
CA THR A 685 16.46 -0.17 14.70
C THR A 685 16.02 -0.21 13.25
N THR A 686 16.21 0.88 12.50
CA THR A 686 16.52 0.72 11.08
C THR A 686 18.04 0.70 11.02
N PRO A 687 18.68 -0.39 10.60
CA PRO A 687 20.06 -0.27 10.16
C PRO A 687 20.00 0.74 9.02
N SER A 688 20.44 1.98 9.28
CA SER A 688 20.97 2.75 8.17
C SER A 688 21.94 1.80 7.50
N PHE A 689 21.83 1.67 6.18
CA PHE A 689 22.87 1.09 5.36
C PHE A 689 24.14 1.89 5.71
N GLN A 690 24.86 1.45 6.73
CA GLN A 690 26.24 1.82 6.92
C GLN A 690 26.88 1.16 5.71
N GLN A 691 26.97 1.93 4.63
CA GLN A 691 28.08 1.74 3.73
C GLN A 691 29.30 1.78 4.64
N THR A 692 29.83 0.59 4.92
CA THR A 692 31.18 0.37 5.42
C THR A 692 32.14 0.85 4.34
N PHE A 693 32.13 2.15 4.08
CA PHE A 693 33.33 2.82 3.64
C PHE A 693 34.19 2.92 4.89
N LEU A 694 35.28 2.17 4.89
CA LEU A 694 36.41 2.40 5.77
C LEU A 694 36.87 3.85 5.57
N THR A 695 36.31 4.79 6.34
CA THR A 695 36.82 6.15 6.36
C THR A 695 38.09 6.14 7.22
N PRO A 696 39.22 6.63 6.70
CA PRO A 696 40.45 6.66 7.48
C PRO A 696 40.26 7.69 8.61
N LYS A 697 40.79 7.39 9.80
CA LYS A 697 40.81 8.31 10.94
C LYS A 697 41.74 9.49 10.64
N TRP A 698 41.26 10.50 9.91
CA TRP A 698 41.97 11.76 9.75
C TRP A 698 41.65 12.67 10.94
N ARG A 699 42.59 12.78 11.88
CA ARG A 699 42.61 13.90 12.85
C ARG A 699 42.94 15.17 12.06
N THR A 700 42.10 16.19 12.12
CA THR A 700 42.47 17.52 11.61
C THR A 700 43.54 18.16 12.50
N LYS A 701 44.39 19.01 11.91
CA LYS A 701 45.53 19.70 12.58
C LYS A 701 45.16 20.58 13.79
N ALA A 702 43.87 20.75 14.10
CA ALA A 702 43.36 21.59 15.19
C ALA A 702 42.74 20.81 16.37
N GLY A 703 42.85 19.47 16.42
CA GLY A 703 42.34 18.69 17.56
C GLY A 703 40.81 18.59 17.70
N HIS A 704 40.03 19.20 16.80
CA HIS A 704 38.58 19.05 16.77
C HIS A 704 38.16 17.63 16.34
N VAL A 705 37.28 17.01 17.13
CA VAL A 705 36.65 15.73 16.80
C VAL A 705 35.62 15.99 15.70
N LEU A 706 35.77 15.33 14.55
CA LEU A 706 34.75 15.38 13.49
C LEU A 706 33.43 14.88 14.07
N TRP A 707 32.34 15.62 13.83
CA TRP A 707 31.00 15.28 14.30
C TRP A 707 30.60 13.84 14.00
N GLU A 708 31.03 13.29 12.86
CA GLU A 708 30.80 11.90 12.43
C GLU A 708 31.48 10.86 13.32
N ASN A 709 32.59 11.20 13.96
CA ASN A 709 33.41 10.30 14.77
C ASN A 709 32.99 10.23 16.25
N LEU A 710 31.97 10.98 16.65
CA LEU A 710 31.44 10.92 18.03
C LEU A 710 30.74 9.58 18.28
N PRO A 711 31.09 8.85 19.36
CA PRO A 711 30.49 7.57 19.69
C PRO A 711 29.01 7.74 20.07
N MET A 712 28.20 6.71 19.84
CA MET A 712 26.77 6.70 20.16
C MET A 712 26.50 5.73 21.32
N ARG A 713 27.05 6.03 22.50
CA ARG A 713 26.94 5.19 23.72
C ARG A 713 25.85 5.72 24.65
N ARG A 714 24.60 5.35 24.42
CA ARG A 714 23.43 5.84 25.18
C ARG A 714 23.08 5.01 26.42
N LYS A 715 23.90 4.01 26.74
CA LYS A 715 23.73 3.05 27.85
C LYS A 715 25.02 2.93 28.63
N ILE A 716 24.92 2.78 29.94
CA ILE A 716 26.05 2.52 30.82
C ILE A 716 25.68 1.51 31.90
N ASN A 717 26.60 0.58 32.18
CA ASN A 717 26.42 -0.43 33.22
C ASN A 717 27.00 0.07 34.54
N ILE A 718 26.17 0.09 35.58
CA ILE A 718 26.62 0.40 36.94
C ILE A 718 27.09 -0.92 37.56
N ILE A 719 28.40 -1.09 37.69
CA ILE A 719 29.00 -2.31 38.24
C ILE A 719 29.37 -2.14 39.70
N MET A 720 29.37 -3.25 40.44
CA MET A 720 29.94 -3.29 41.78
C MET A 720 31.40 -2.86 41.73
N ARG A 721 31.86 -2.24 42.81
CA ARG A 721 33.28 -1.93 42.97
C ARG A 721 34.07 -3.24 42.94
N ALA A 722 35.07 -3.32 42.05
CA ALA A 722 36.03 -4.41 42.08
C ALA A 722 36.85 -4.35 43.38
N ALA A 723 36.97 -5.47 44.08
CA ALA A 723 37.80 -5.56 45.27
C ALA A 723 39.29 -5.40 44.90
N GLU A 724 39.98 -4.43 45.51
CA GLU A 724 41.43 -4.23 45.34
C GLU A 724 42.22 -5.18 46.27
N VAL A 725 42.06 -6.47 46.04
CA VAL A 725 42.71 -7.54 46.81
C VAL A 725 43.39 -8.47 45.82
N GLN A 726 44.63 -8.89 46.08
CA GLN A 726 45.28 -9.91 45.25
C GLN A 726 45.04 -11.28 45.91
N LEU A 727 44.40 -12.18 45.16
CA LEU A 727 44.07 -13.54 45.57
C LEU A 727 44.90 -14.47 44.70
N THR A 728 45.82 -15.21 45.33
CA THR A 728 46.72 -16.15 44.66
C THR A 728 46.50 -17.52 45.26
N VAL A 729 46.42 -18.55 44.42
CA VAL A 729 46.14 -19.92 44.87
C VAL A 729 47.27 -20.84 44.45
N GLU A 730 47.85 -21.54 45.41
CA GLU A 730 48.96 -22.47 45.22
C GLU A 730 48.50 -23.90 45.51
N HIS A 731 48.63 -24.78 44.52
CA HIS A 731 48.31 -26.21 44.62
C HIS A 731 49.11 -27.02 43.57
N GLN A 732 49.26 -28.34 43.75
CA GLN A 732 50.03 -29.22 42.84
C GLN A 732 49.14 -30.33 42.24
N LEU A 733 48.90 -30.34 40.93
CA LEU A 733 48.07 -31.36 40.27
C LEU A 733 48.85 -32.67 40.03
N PRO A 734 48.19 -33.84 39.94
CA PRO A 734 46.75 -34.13 40.16
C PRO A 734 46.42 -34.49 41.62
N ALA A 735 45.15 -34.34 42.03
CA ALA A 735 44.66 -34.81 43.33
C ALA A 735 44.38 -36.32 43.30
N LEU A 736 44.66 -37.04 44.39
CA LEU A 736 44.35 -38.47 44.48
C LEU A 736 42.93 -38.71 44.99
N LEU A 737 42.29 -39.78 44.49
CA LEU A 737 40.97 -40.21 44.95
C LEU A 737 41.01 -40.47 46.48
N TYR A 738 40.05 -39.91 47.21
CA TYR A 738 39.91 -39.94 48.68
C TYR A 738 41.01 -39.25 49.50
N GLU A 739 41.98 -38.59 48.87
CA GLU A 739 42.95 -37.74 49.56
C GLU A 739 42.28 -36.46 50.08
N SER A 740 42.77 -35.92 51.20
CA SER A 740 42.44 -34.56 51.63
C SER A 740 43.42 -33.58 50.98
N TYR A 741 43.13 -33.17 49.75
CA TYR A 741 44.01 -32.38 48.91
C TYR A 741 44.11 -30.91 49.38
N PRO A 742 45.30 -30.40 49.75
CA PRO A 742 45.47 -29.04 50.24
C PRO A 742 45.59 -28.01 49.11
N ILE A 743 44.82 -26.93 49.22
CA ILE A 743 44.86 -25.74 48.37
C ILE A 743 45.20 -24.55 49.26
N LYS A 744 46.34 -23.89 49.02
CA LYS A 744 46.73 -22.69 49.77
C LYS A 744 46.22 -21.45 49.08
N ILE A 745 45.41 -20.67 49.79
CA ILE A 745 44.82 -19.42 49.32
C ILE A 745 45.53 -18.27 50.03
N LYS A 746 46.37 -17.54 49.30
CA LYS A 746 47.03 -16.33 49.78
C LYS A 746 46.21 -15.11 49.36
N ILE A 747 45.84 -14.29 50.35
CA ILE A 747 45.01 -13.09 50.19
C ILE A 747 45.83 -11.89 50.65
N THR A 748 46.12 -10.95 49.76
CA THR A 748 46.87 -9.74 50.08
C THR A 748 45.98 -8.51 49.95
N ASN A 749 45.87 -7.74 51.04
CA ASN A 749 45.05 -6.53 51.06
C ASN A 749 45.79 -5.38 50.35
N CYS A 750 45.36 -5.04 49.13
CA CYS A 750 45.89 -3.89 48.38
C CYS A 750 45.04 -2.62 48.55
N GLU A 751 43.97 -2.66 49.35
CA GLU A 751 43.15 -1.49 49.65
C GLU A 751 43.92 -0.50 50.51
N ASN A 752 43.55 0.77 50.40
CA ASN A 752 44.13 1.84 51.23
C ASN A 752 43.67 1.84 52.70
N VAL A 753 42.77 0.93 53.09
CA VAL A 753 42.11 0.84 54.40
C VAL A 753 42.04 -0.62 54.85
N ASP A 754 41.95 -0.82 56.17
CA ASP A 754 41.76 -2.15 56.76
C ASP A 754 40.39 -2.74 56.37
N ILE A 755 40.39 -4.01 55.96
CA ILE A 755 39.16 -4.72 55.56
C ILE A 755 38.52 -5.32 56.82
N HIS A 756 37.29 -4.95 57.12
CA HIS A 756 36.50 -5.53 58.20
C HIS A 756 35.44 -6.50 57.65
N SER A 757 35.10 -7.55 58.40
CA SER A 757 34.06 -8.53 58.04
C SER A 757 34.25 -9.22 56.67
N ALA A 758 35.46 -9.71 56.40
CA ALA A 758 35.72 -10.49 55.19
C ALA A 758 35.11 -11.90 55.27
N THR A 759 34.63 -12.40 54.14
CA THR A 759 34.06 -13.73 53.97
C THR A 759 34.74 -14.39 52.79
N LEU A 760 35.34 -15.55 53.03
CA LEU A 760 35.89 -16.42 52.00
C LEU A 760 34.89 -17.58 51.81
N THR A 761 34.30 -17.68 50.64
CA THR A 761 33.37 -18.75 50.27
C THR A 761 33.98 -19.59 49.16
N CYS A 762 34.11 -20.89 49.38
CA CYS A 762 34.59 -21.84 48.39
C CYS A 762 33.45 -22.79 48.02
N THR A 763 33.19 -22.97 46.72
CA THR A 763 32.16 -23.88 46.20
C THR A 763 32.78 -24.84 45.21
N CYS A 764 32.42 -26.12 45.28
CA CYS A 764 32.84 -27.14 44.34
C CYS A 764 31.67 -27.51 43.41
N SER A 765 31.87 -27.38 42.10
CA SER A 765 30.93 -27.83 41.06
C SER A 765 31.57 -28.90 40.17
N SER A 766 30.76 -29.84 39.67
CA SER A 766 31.16 -30.69 38.54
C SER A 766 31.13 -29.88 37.25
N SER A 767 32.07 -30.16 36.34
CA SER A 767 32.07 -29.56 35.00
C SER A 767 30.89 -29.99 34.11
N ASP A 768 30.19 -31.06 34.48
CA ASP A 768 28.97 -31.52 33.83
C ASP A 768 27.76 -30.91 34.54
N ASP A 769 26.86 -30.26 33.80
CA ASP A 769 25.61 -29.57 34.23
C ASP A 769 24.59 -30.45 35.01
N THR A 770 24.97 -31.64 35.46
CA THR A 770 24.16 -32.50 36.32
C THR A 770 24.28 -32.06 37.79
N ALA A 771 23.14 -31.81 38.45
CA ALA A 771 23.08 -31.43 39.85
C ALA A 771 23.95 -32.35 40.75
N PRO A 772 24.65 -31.81 41.76
CA PRO A 772 25.55 -32.59 42.61
C PRO A 772 24.76 -33.69 43.34
N THR A 773 25.17 -34.95 43.19
CA THR A 773 24.68 -36.05 44.02
C THR A 773 25.38 -36.01 45.38
N ALA A 774 24.67 -36.38 46.46
CA ALA A 774 25.11 -36.21 47.85
C ALA A 774 26.47 -36.86 48.19
N ASP A 775 26.98 -37.76 47.35
CA ASP A 775 28.21 -38.54 47.59
C ASP A 775 29.47 -37.98 46.91
N ASP A 776 29.42 -36.80 46.27
CA ASP A 776 30.40 -36.43 45.23
C ASP A 776 31.76 -35.85 45.70
N SER A 777 31.80 -34.95 46.70
CA SER A 777 33.05 -34.33 47.18
C SER A 777 32.83 -33.45 48.42
N LEU A 778 33.82 -33.39 49.32
CA LEU A 778 33.75 -32.72 50.62
C LEU A 778 34.82 -31.60 50.70
N LEU A 779 34.41 -30.36 51.01
CA LEU A 779 35.31 -29.21 51.22
C LEU A 779 35.41 -28.87 52.71
N SER A 780 36.63 -28.68 53.24
CA SER A 780 36.84 -28.22 54.62
C SER A 780 38.03 -27.27 54.76
N TYR A 781 38.02 -26.41 55.78
CA TYR A 781 39.15 -25.54 56.14
C TYR A 781 40.01 -26.11 57.29
N SER A 782 39.69 -27.33 57.76
CA SER A 782 40.42 -28.02 58.81
C SER A 782 40.58 -29.51 58.46
N ILE A 783 41.71 -30.09 58.86
CA ILE A 783 42.02 -31.52 58.67
C ILE A 783 41.15 -32.39 59.59
N ALA A 784 40.65 -31.86 60.71
CA ALA A 784 39.87 -32.61 61.70
C ALA A 784 38.40 -32.86 61.26
N ASP A 785 37.84 -31.96 60.45
CA ASP A 785 36.44 -32.03 59.99
C ASP A 785 36.22 -33.00 58.81
N THR A 786 37.29 -33.56 58.23
CA THR A 786 37.20 -34.51 57.10
C THR A 786 36.80 -35.93 57.51
N ASN A 787 36.79 -36.21 58.83
CA ASN A 787 36.37 -37.49 59.42
C ASN A 787 34.91 -37.48 59.90
N THR A 788 34.25 -36.33 59.91
CA THR A 788 32.81 -36.22 60.19
C THR A 788 32.00 -36.34 58.90
N GLU A 789 30.99 -37.21 58.88
CA GLU A 789 30.08 -37.49 57.74
C GLU A 789 29.16 -36.30 57.38
N THR A 790 29.69 -35.07 57.35
CA THR A 790 28.96 -33.85 56.98
C THR A 790 29.30 -33.46 55.55
N THR A 791 28.39 -33.74 54.62
CA THR A 791 28.48 -33.42 53.19
C THR A 791 28.26 -31.93 52.93
N ALA A 792 29.33 -31.13 52.82
CA ALA A 792 29.25 -29.72 52.44
C ALA A 792 29.92 -29.46 51.08
N HIS A 793 29.12 -29.20 50.04
CA HIS A 793 29.58 -28.80 48.69
C HIS A 793 30.00 -27.32 48.60
N ALA A 794 29.73 -26.55 49.65
CA ALA A 794 30.13 -25.17 49.82
C ALA A 794 30.60 -24.96 51.26
N CYS A 795 31.73 -24.28 51.44
CA CYS A 795 32.23 -23.90 52.74
C CYS A 795 32.47 -22.38 52.77
N SER A 796 32.06 -21.73 53.85
CA SER A 796 32.27 -20.30 54.05
C SER A 796 33.01 -20.05 55.36
N ARG A 797 34.12 -19.31 55.30
CA ARG A 797 34.89 -18.88 56.47
C ARG A 797 34.82 -17.37 56.61
N LYS A 798 34.41 -16.89 57.79
CA LYS A 798 34.54 -15.48 58.17
C LYS A 798 35.99 -15.22 58.58
N LEU A 799 36.63 -14.28 57.91
CA LEU A 799 37.97 -13.80 58.23
C LEU A 799 37.85 -12.50 59.04
N TYR A 800 38.74 -12.35 60.03
CA TYR A 800 38.82 -11.14 60.85
C TYR A 800 39.47 -9.99 60.05
N THR A 801 39.68 -8.86 60.72
CA THR A 801 40.26 -7.64 60.13
C THR A 801 41.58 -7.93 59.42
N ILE A 802 41.67 -7.58 58.12
CA ILE A 802 42.90 -7.66 57.33
C ILE A 802 43.50 -6.25 57.25
N THR A 803 44.63 -6.02 57.93
CA THR A 803 45.29 -4.72 57.91
C THR A 803 45.84 -4.38 56.52
N LYS A 804 45.97 -3.10 56.19
CA LYS A 804 46.56 -2.63 54.93
C LYS A 804 47.89 -3.34 54.62
N ALA A 805 48.04 -3.82 53.38
CA ALA A 805 49.22 -4.53 52.88
C ALA A 805 49.59 -5.84 53.61
N ALA A 806 48.73 -6.35 54.50
CA ALA A 806 48.95 -7.65 55.12
C ALA A 806 48.58 -8.79 54.16
N GLU A 807 49.35 -9.87 54.26
CA GLU A 807 49.08 -11.15 53.60
C GLU A 807 48.47 -12.12 54.61
N ILE A 808 47.41 -12.82 54.21
CA ILE A 808 46.80 -13.90 54.98
C ILE A 808 46.80 -15.15 54.13
N ASP A 809 47.34 -16.23 54.69
CA ASP A 809 47.28 -17.56 54.10
C ASP A 809 46.11 -18.34 54.71
N GLN A 810 45.36 -19.04 53.86
CA GLN A 810 44.26 -19.92 54.25
C GLN A 810 44.38 -21.25 53.52
N ASP A 811 44.41 -22.35 54.29
CA ASP A 811 44.43 -23.69 53.73
C ASP A 811 43.00 -24.22 53.55
N LEU A 812 42.68 -24.68 52.34
CA LEU A 812 41.43 -25.34 51.97
C LEU A 812 41.75 -26.80 51.62
N TYR A 813 41.08 -27.75 52.26
CA TYR A 813 41.20 -29.17 51.96
C TYR A 813 40.01 -29.64 51.13
N VAL A 814 40.30 -30.41 50.08
CA VAL A 814 39.31 -30.95 49.15
C VAL A 814 39.42 -32.46 49.12
N ARG A 815 38.32 -33.16 49.44
CA ARG A 815 38.23 -34.62 49.34
C ARG A 815 37.28 -35.03 48.23
N CYS A 816 37.81 -35.73 47.22
CA CYS A 816 37.03 -36.20 46.08
C CYS A 816 36.73 -37.70 46.19
N ASN A 817 35.45 -38.07 46.04
CA ASN A 817 35.00 -39.46 46.13
C ASN A 817 34.90 -40.16 44.75
N ASN A 818 35.06 -39.41 43.66
CA ASN A 818 35.11 -39.93 42.29
C ASN A 818 36.24 -39.29 41.48
N ASN A 819 36.56 -39.92 40.34
CA ASN A 819 37.65 -39.55 39.44
C ASN A 819 37.25 -38.50 38.38
N ARG A 820 36.22 -37.68 38.64
CA ARG A 820 35.76 -36.63 37.71
C ARG A 820 36.49 -35.31 37.97
N PRO A 821 36.79 -34.51 36.93
CA PRO A 821 37.35 -33.18 37.12
C PRO A 821 36.35 -32.28 37.86
N ARG A 822 36.86 -31.42 38.74
CA ARG A 822 36.07 -30.51 39.58
C ARG A 822 36.46 -29.07 39.34
N GLU A 823 35.48 -28.18 39.34
CA GLU A 823 35.69 -26.75 39.27
C GLU A 823 35.46 -26.16 40.66
N ILE A 824 36.50 -25.51 41.21
CA ILE A 824 36.48 -24.91 42.54
C ILE A 824 36.46 -23.40 42.36
N THR A 825 35.35 -22.79 42.75
CA THR A 825 35.17 -21.35 42.75
C THR A 825 35.47 -20.81 44.14
N ILE A 826 36.49 -19.96 44.23
CA ILE A 826 36.92 -19.28 45.46
C ILE A 826 36.49 -17.82 45.33
N ARG A 827 35.56 -17.41 46.19
CA ARG A 827 35.00 -16.06 46.22
C ARG A 827 35.34 -15.38 47.54
N PHE A 828 35.95 -14.21 47.46
CA PHE A 828 36.28 -13.34 48.59
C PHE A 828 35.38 -12.11 48.55
N SER A 829 34.62 -11.87 49.62
CA SER A 829 33.70 -10.73 49.75
C SER A 829 33.84 -10.01 51.07
N TYR A 830 33.77 -8.68 51.06
CA TYR A 830 33.77 -7.84 52.25
C TYR A 830 32.87 -6.62 52.06
N GLU A 831 32.52 -5.96 53.16
CA GLU A 831 31.71 -4.74 53.14
C GLU A 831 32.56 -3.55 53.57
N ARG A 832 32.46 -2.46 52.82
CA ARG A 832 33.12 -1.19 53.13
C ARG A 832 32.15 -0.04 52.84
N LEU A 833 31.89 0.82 53.84
CA LEU A 833 31.01 1.99 53.69
C LEU A 833 29.64 1.64 53.06
N ASN A 834 29.02 0.54 53.49
CA ASN A 834 27.78 -0.03 52.94
C ASN A 834 27.85 -0.48 51.46
N LEU A 835 29.05 -0.65 50.92
CA LEU A 835 29.28 -1.24 49.59
C LEU A 835 29.87 -2.64 49.76
N HIS A 836 29.23 -3.63 49.13
CA HIS A 836 29.78 -4.98 49.03
C HIS A 836 30.83 -5.04 47.91
N CYS A 837 32.05 -5.46 48.26
CA CYS A 837 33.14 -5.71 47.34
C CYS A 837 33.33 -7.22 47.18
N MET A 838 33.64 -7.68 45.96
CA MET A 838 33.84 -9.11 45.67
C MET A 838 35.01 -9.32 44.70
N LYS A 839 35.74 -10.42 44.89
CA LYS A 839 36.69 -10.99 43.92
C LYS A 839 36.51 -12.51 43.85
N GLU A 840 36.58 -13.06 42.64
CA GLU A 840 36.37 -14.48 42.37
C GLU A 840 37.52 -15.06 41.53
N ILE A 841 37.95 -16.28 41.87
CA ILE A 841 38.92 -17.09 41.11
C ILE A 841 38.36 -18.50 40.97
N VAL A 842 38.49 -19.07 39.77
CA VAL A 842 38.00 -20.41 39.44
C VAL A 842 39.19 -21.31 39.10
N ILE A 843 39.22 -22.52 39.67
CA ILE A 843 40.30 -23.50 39.53
C ILE A 843 39.74 -24.82 39.04
N GLN A 844 40.42 -25.45 38.09
CA GLN A 844 40.09 -26.80 37.62
C GLN A 844 41.00 -27.84 38.28
N LEU A 845 40.41 -28.79 38.99
CA LEU A 845 41.08 -29.87 39.72
C LEU A 845 40.89 -31.20 38.98
N SER A 846 41.99 -31.86 38.61
CA SER A 846 41.98 -33.21 38.05
C SER A 846 42.20 -34.26 39.15
N VAL A 847 41.36 -35.30 39.19
CA VAL A 847 41.38 -36.37 40.20
C VAL A 847 41.80 -37.70 39.57
N VAL A 848 42.82 -38.36 40.12
CA VAL A 848 43.39 -39.62 39.58
C VAL A 848 43.34 -40.72 40.64
N ASN A 849 43.16 -41.97 40.20
CA ASN A 849 43.23 -43.13 41.11
C ASN A 849 44.67 -43.36 41.58
N PRO A 850 44.92 -43.59 42.88
CA PRO A 850 46.27 -43.77 43.42
C PRO A 850 46.95 -45.09 43.01
N PHE A 851 46.16 -46.14 42.78
CA PHE A 851 46.63 -47.45 42.32
C PHE A 851 45.65 -48.07 41.33
N SER A 852 46.15 -48.92 40.45
CA SER A 852 45.37 -49.81 39.59
C SER A 852 45.64 -51.25 40.00
N ILE A 853 44.59 -52.01 40.27
CA ILE A 853 44.68 -53.42 40.67
C ILE A 853 44.19 -54.27 39.50
N GLN A 854 45.02 -55.19 39.03
CA GLN A 854 44.68 -56.16 38.00
C GLN A 854 44.66 -57.57 38.60
N PHE A 855 43.61 -58.33 38.27
CA PHE A 855 43.43 -59.70 38.75
C PHE A 855 43.66 -60.65 37.57
N GLN A 856 44.51 -61.66 37.76
CA GLN A 856 44.76 -62.72 36.77
C GLN A 856 44.61 -64.09 37.43
N THR A 857 43.78 -64.95 36.85
CA THR A 857 43.61 -66.33 37.28
C THR A 857 44.64 -67.21 36.58
N MET A 858 45.36 -68.01 37.35
CA MET A 858 46.47 -68.85 36.91
C MET A 858 46.20 -70.31 37.30
N GLY A 859 46.62 -71.26 36.47
CA GLY A 859 46.60 -72.68 36.81
C GLY A 859 47.69 -73.05 37.81
N MET A 860 47.66 -74.27 38.32
CA MET A 860 48.65 -74.78 39.29
C MET A 860 50.09 -74.77 38.73
N MET A 861 50.26 -74.83 37.41
CA MET A 861 51.56 -74.72 36.72
C MET A 861 51.97 -73.27 36.41
N MET A 862 51.27 -72.25 36.94
CA MET A 862 51.49 -70.82 36.68
C MET A 862 51.29 -70.42 35.20
N GLU A 863 50.31 -71.01 34.53
CA GLU A 863 49.84 -70.58 33.20
C GLU A 863 48.50 -69.82 33.31
N PRO A 864 48.28 -68.73 32.55
CA PRO A 864 47.06 -67.93 32.68
C PRO A 864 45.84 -68.71 32.19
N LEU A 865 44.82 -68.79 33.06
CA LEU A 865 43.55 -69.47 32.79
C LEU A 865 42.47 -68.43 32.46
N ALA A 866 41.87 -68.54 31.28
CA ALA A 866 40.75 -67.70 30.87
C ALA A 866 39.40 -68.15 31.45
N SER A 867 39.27 -69.42 31.86
CA SER A 867 38.05 -69.99 32.42
C SER A 867 38.37 -71.09 33.44
N LEU A 868 37.64 -71.10 34.55
CA LEU A 868 37.79 -72.08 35.64
C LEU A 868 36.65 -73.10 35.60
N ARG A 869 36.95 -74.39 35.77
CA ARG A 869 35.92 -75.43 35.96
C ARG A 869 35.67 -75.65 37.45
N ALA A 870 34.44 -76.04 37.80
CA ALA A 870 34.07 -76.28 39.19
C ALA A 870 34.96 -77.37 39.81
N GLN A 871 35.44 -77.10 41.04
CA GLN A 871 36.35 -77.95 41.83
C GLN A 871 37.81 -78.04 41.32
N GLU A 872 38.22 -77.27 40.32
CA GLU A 872 39.64 -77.16 39.95
C GLU A 872 40.35 -76.12 40.84
N PRO A 873 41.50 -76.47 41.45
CA PRO A 873 42.29 -75.50 42.19
C PRO A 873 42.94 -74.51 41.22
N PHE A 874 42.91 -73.22 41.56
CA PHE A 874 43.57 -72.15 40.80
C PHE A 874 44.31 -71.16 41.71
N ILE A 875 45.25 -70.42 41.14
CA ILE A 875 45.99 -69.36 41.80
C ILE A 875 45.43 -68.03 41.31
N LEU A 876 45.07 -67.11 42.23
CA LEU A 876 44.71 -65.75 41.88
C LEU A 876 45.93 -64.85 42.06
N MET A 877 46.46 -64.33 40.96
CA MET A 877 47.52 -63.34 40.97
C MET A 877 46.91 -61.93 40.98
N ILE A 878 47.34 -61.10 41.93
CA ILE A 878 46.89 -59.71 42.08
C ILE A 878 48.09 -58.80 41.78
N ASP A 879 48.10 -58.14 40.62
CA ASP A 879 49.12 -57.15 40.25
C ASP A 879 48.64 -55.75 40.66
N THR A 880 49.33 -55.12 41.61
CA THR A 880 49.02 -53.77 42.07
C THR A 880 50.03 -52.79 41.50
N ARG A 881 49.59 -51.93 40.58
CA ARG A 881 50.43 -50.90 39.97
C ARG A 881 50.11 -49.55 40.58
N CYS A 882 51.12 -48.93 41.19
CA CYS A 882 51.03 -47.55 41.67
C CYS A 882 50.94 -46.60 40.48
N THR A 883 49.88 -45.80 40.41
CA THR A 883 49.67 -44.76 39.39
C THR A 883 49.91 -43.35 39.95
N SER A 884 50.20 -43.25 41.25
CA SER A 884 50.52 -42.00 41.95
C SER A 884 51.93 -41.50 41.64
N ILE A 885 52.08 -40.18 41.57
CA ILE A 885 53.38 -39.47 41.46
C ILE A 885 54.08 -39.41 42.82
N ILE A 886 53.33 -39.57 43.92
CA ILE A 886 53.80 -39.55 45.31
C ILE A 886 54.01 -40.99 45.79
N PRO A 887 55.09 -41.31 46.53
CA PRO A 887 55.27 -42.63 47.12
C PRO A 887 54.17 -42.92 48.14
N ILE A 888 53.43 -44.02 47.94
CA ILE A 888 52.35 -44.47 48.83
C ILE A 888 52.84 -45.69 49.59
N THR A 889 52.72 -45.68 50.91
CA THR A 889 52.96 -46.85 51.76
C THR A 889 51.63 -47.55 52.05
N ILE A 890 51.49 -48.81 51.63
CA ILE A 890 50.30 -49.61 51.93
C ILE A 890 50.45 -50.16 53.35
N VAL A 891 49.63 -49.67 54.28
CA VAL A 891 49.69 -50.05 55.70
C VAL A 891 49.01 -51.39 55.96
N ASN A 892 47.93 -51.69 55.25
CA ASN A 892 47.21 -52.96 55.36
C ASN A 892 46.49 -53.25 54.04
N SER A 893 46.41 -54.53 53.66
CA SER A 893 45.63 -55.01 52.52
C SER A 893 44.82 -56.24 52.93
N SER A 894 43.55 -56.28 52.53
CA SER A 894 42.68 -57.43 52.74
C SER A 894 41.97 -57.78 51.44
N PHE A 895 41.89 -59.07 51.14
CA PHE A 895 41.17 -59.58 49.97
C PHE A 895 39.98 -60.40 50.45
N LYS A 896 38.77 -60.05 49.97
CA LYS A 896 37.55 -60.79 50.27
C LYS A 896 37.12 -61.55 49.01
N PRO A 897 37.27 -62.88 48.96
CA PRO A 897 36.80 -63.66 47.83
C PRO A 897 35.26 -63.61 47.76
N SER A 898 34.72 -63.82 46.55
CA SER A 898 33.27 -63.97 46.37
C SER A 898 32.77 -65.28 47.00
N GLN A 899 31.48 -65.37 47.25
CA GLN A 899 30.84 -66.51 47.92
C GLN A 899 31.05 -67.87 47.22
N PHE A 900 31.54 -67.87 45.97
CA PHE A 900 31.73 -69.04 45.13
C PHE A 900 33.17 -69.60 45.15
N VAL A 901 34.09 -68.96 45.86
CA VAL A 901 35.50 -69.37 45.94
C VAL A 901 35.79 -69.85 47.36
N ILE A 902 36.23 -71.10 47.49
CA ILE A 902 36.65 -71.70 48.76
C ILE A 902 38.17 -71.70 48.78
N SER A 903 38.81 -71.02 49.74
CA SER A 903 40.27 -71.02 49.86
C SER A 903 40.72 -72.10 50.86
N ASP A 904 41.67 -72.94 50.45
CA ASP A 904 42.23 -74.01 51.31
C ASP A 904 43.23 -73.48 52.36
N CYS A 905 43.62 -72.21 52.29
CA CYS A 905 44.48 -71.54 53.28
C CYS A 905 43.81 -70.28 53.86
N ALA A 906 44.20 -69.92 55.08
CA ALA A 906 43.91 -68.60 55.65
C ALA A 906 44.53 -67.52 54.75
N ILE A 907 43.72 -66.57 54.30
CA ILE A 907 44.18 -65.44 53.49
C ILE A 907 44.88 -64.47 54.43
N GLU A 908 46.17 -64.67 54.64
CA GLU A 908 47.02 -63.75 55.42
C GLU A 908 47.55 -62.63 54.51
N SER A 909 47.59 -61.40 55.04
CA SER A 909 48.17 -60.26 54.31
C SER A 909 49.68 -60.48 54.14
N GLN A 910 50.17 -60.52 52.91
CA GLN A 910 51.60 -60.72 52.62
C GLN A 910 52.50 -59.56 53.07
N ILE A 911 51.92 -58.46 53.57
CA ILE A 911 52.65 -57.26 54.00
C ILE A 911 53.21 -57.40 55.43
N ASP A 912 52.60 -58.25 56.29
CA ASP A 912 53.06 -58.41 57.68
C ASP A 912 54.31 -59.31 57.82
N ASN A 913 54.70 -60.06 56.77
CA ASN A 913 55.88 -60.92 56.77
C ASN A 913 57.08 -60.36 55.98
N SER A 914 57.01 -59.13 55.47
CA SER A 914 58.14 -58.41 54.87
C SER A 914 58.62 -57.29 55.80
N LYS A 915 59.46 -57.65 56.77
CA LYS A 915 60.38 -56.71 57.43
C LYS A 915 61.79 -56.92 56.93
#